data_AF-A0A953GWH4-F1
#
_entry.id   AF-A0A953GWH4-F1
#
_cell.length_a   1.000
_cell.length_b   1.000
_cell.length_c   1.000
_cell.angle_alpha   90.00
_cell.angle_beta   90.00
_cell.angle_gamma   90.00
#
_symmetry.space_group_name_H-M   'P 1'
#
loop_
_entity.id
_entity.type
_entity.pdbx_description
1 polymer ?
#
loop_
_entity_poly.entity_id
_entity_poly.type
_entity_poly.pdbx_seq_one_letter_code
_entity_poly.pdbx_strand_id
1 'polypeptide(L)'
;MSFRLPMSPARLALALTLLAGSPLATARAADPAQSNVPKVVNIPGTLQTKLGCPGEWQPDCAKTYLTYDAAADLWWGTFELPRGDYEYKVALNDTWGENYGGKADRDGPNIVLKVPEASRVSFYYDHKTHWMVDSIRYAVPFVIGDWQSKAGCKADNDAGCRVGFMSDPLLSGQAAFVTTRIPPGKYSARVALNGNASEAYGADGSKGGAPVAFEVKDAGQEIFFGYDAATHKLVVNTEGAPKGSLTKSSAYWVSPDTLVWAVTGSPKYTYTLHWDPEAKLELTPKGVVGGERLPLEYTSAGVAAAGAEVAARFPHLSGLSGFRLPEDARAKLPQILKSQIAVSVTDEKGKLIDITSPQIAGVLDALYSGAAAKMALGPTLDASGVSLRVWAPTARSVGVRLFDQALGGASTSVTMTLDPASGVWTANGDRSWVGKYYLYEVEVYTPREGKIVRSTVTDPYSIGLSMNSKRSAILDLSSVETQPSGWAGLKKPALASLSDAVVYELHIRDFSAIDASVPAERRGTYLAFTDPNTAGMKHLRALAEAGLTFVHLLPTFDIASVNEDPAQRSETNRAALARLGPASDAQQAEIAKALDKDAFNWGYDPYHFNAPEGSYATPDAIDGAGRIKQFRGMVQGLNQVGLRVVMDVVYNHTSQSGTEEKSVFDKIVPGYYYRLNNEGRVERSTCCENTASENAMMGKFITDSVVFWARAHKVDGFRFDLMGHHMLANMTQVRAALDALTLEKDGVDGRKILLYGEGWNFGEVENNRRGKNAAQLNLAGSGIGSFNDRLRDAVRGGNPFDDRRLQGFATGLFTAPSAYQTSQLDLAGQRARLLEQTDWIKLGLAG
;
A
#
# COMPACT_ATOMS: atom_id res chain seq x y z
N MET A 1 20.69 -30.78 -45.32
CA MET A 1 22.11 -30.46 -45.58
C MET A 1 22.59 -29.69 -44.35
N SER A 2 23.17 -30.35 -43.35
CA SER A 2 24.59 -30.78 -43.27
C SER A 2 25.52 -29.56 -43.26
N PHE A 3 26.50 -29.36 -42.37
CA PHE A 3 26.99 -30.03 -41.16
C PHE A 3 28.19 -29.18 -40.65
N ARG A 4 28.48 -29.22 -39.34
CA ARG A 4 29.82 -29.20 -38.69
C ARG A 4 30.76 -27.96 -38.69
N LEU A 5 31.07 -27.57 -37.44
CA LEU A 5 32.34 -27.13 -36.82
C LEU A 5 33.67 -27.52 -37.51
N PRO A 6 34.79 -26.87 -37.10
CA PRO A 6 35.72 -27.60 -36.23
C PRO A 6 36.31 -26.81 -35.04
N MET A 7 36.74 -27.57 -34.04
CA MET A 7 37.43 -27.19 -32.80
C MET A 7 38.95 -26.90 -33.01
N SER A 8 39.51 -25.99 -32.18
CA SER A 8 40.70 -26.09 -31.25
C SER A 8 41.87 -27.05 -31.63
N PRO A 9 43.18 -26.84 -31.29
CA PRO A 9 43.62 -26.56 -29.90
C PRO A 9 45.04 -25.97 -29.59
N ALA A 10 45.23 -25.69 -28.29
CA ALA A 10 46.44 -25.94 -27.47
C ALA A 10 47.66 -25.00 -27.63
N ARG A 11 48.40 -24.57 -26.59
CA ARG A 11 48.68 -25.10 -25.24
C ARG A 11 49.31 -23.96 -24.38
N LEU A 12 48.95 -23.78 -23.09
CA LEU A 12 49.50 -24.48 -21.89
C LEU A 12 50.87 -23.87 -21.49
N ALA A 13 51.23 -23.56 -20.25
CA ALA A 13 51.02 -24.21 -18.95
C ALA A 13 51.63 -23.25 -17.87
N LEU A 14 51.57 -23.39 -16.53
CA LEU A 14 51.29 -24.42 -15.52
C LEU A 14 51.36 -23.63 -14.16
N ALA A 15 50.82 -23.98 -12.98
CA ALA A 15 50.49 -25.24 -12.31
C ALA A 15 49.56 -24.93 -11.10
N LEU A 16 48.46 -25.67 -10.84
CA LEU A 16 48.32 -26.81 -9.89
C LEU A 16 48.77 -26.47 -8.44
N THR A 17 48.07 -26.74 -7.33
CA THR A 17 47.08 -27.78 -6.98
C THR A 17 46.52 -27.50 -5.57
N LEU A 18 45.22 -27.73 -5.31
CA LEU A 18 44.69 -28.56 -4.21
C LEU A 18 43.14 -28.49 -4.15
N LEU A 19 42.52 -29.58 -4.57
CA LEU A 19 41.15 -29.97 -4.24
C LEU A 19 41.16 -30.59 -2.83
N ALA A 20 40.42 -29.98 -1.91
CA ALA A 20 39.92 -30.62 -0.70
C ALA A 20 38.50 -30.09 -0.43
N GLY A 21 37.58 -31.00 -0.16
CA GLY A 21 36.14 -30.79 -0.22
C GLY A 21 35.59 -29.68 0.69
N SER A 22 34.64 -28.93 0.18
CA SER A 22 33.70 -28.19 1.00
C SER A 22 32.66 -29.18 1.53
N PRO A 23 32.58 -29.42 2.86
CA PRO A 23 31.51 -30.23 3.39
C PRO A 23 30.18 -29.50 3.14
N LEU A 24 29.15 -30.30 2.85
CA LEU A 24 27.76 -29.94 3.07
C LEU A 24 27.66 -29.10 4.36
N ALA A 25 26.93 -28.00 4.30
CA ALA A 25 26.53 -27.25 5.50
C ALA A 25 25.61 -28.14 6.34
N THR A 26 26.22 -29.01 7.15
CA THR A 26 25.60 -29.63 8.31
C THR A 26 25.17 -28.51 9.24
N ALA A 27 23.91 -28.53 9.66
CA ALA A 27 23.39 -27.72 10.75
C ALA A 27 24.39 -27.74 11.91
N ARG A 28 25.07 -26.61 12.13
CA ARG A 28 26.01 -26.44 13.21
C ARG A 28 25.21 -26.12 14.47
N ALA A 29 25.51 -26.85 15.53
CA ALA A 29 24.95 -26.67 16.87
C ALA A 29 24.97 -25.19 17.27
N ALA A 30 23.91 -24.78 17.97
CA ALA A 30 23.73 -23.43 18.49
C ALA A 30 24.95 -22.98 19.33
N ASP A 31 25.58 -21.89 18.90
CA ASP A 31 26.48 -21.10 19.73
C ASP A 31 25.66 -20.12 20.60
N PRO A 32 26.13 -19.78 21.82
CA PRO A 32 25.35 -19.07 22.82
C PRO A 32 25.18 -17.59 22.45
N ALA A 33 23.97 -17.08 22.69
CA ALA A 33 23.51 -15.70 22.51
C ALA A 33 24.59 -14.59 22.60
N GLN A 34 24.91 -13.97 21.46
CA GLN A 34 25.46 -12.62 21.36
C GLN A 34 24.42 -11.71 20.70
N SER A 35 24.24 -10.52 21.26
CA SER A 35 23.00 -9.72 21.34
C SER A 35 22.52 -9.05 20.05
N ASN A 36 21.24 -9.22 19.70
CA ASN A 36 20.48 -8.38 18.74
C ASN A 36 20.10 -6.98 19.31
N VAL A 37 20.81 -6.52 20.34
CA VAL A 37 20.53 -5.24 21.00
C VAL A 37 21.21 -4.12 20.21
N PRO A 38 20.49 -3.07 19.75
CA PRO A 38 21.10 -1.92 19.06
C PRO A 38 22.17 -1.25 19.93
N LYS A 39 23.16 -0.58 19.31
CA LYS A 39 24.17 0.16 20.09
C LYS A 39 23.59 1.45 20.67
N VAL A 40 22.73 2.11 19.90
CA VAL A 40 22.09 3.39 20.23
C VAL A 40 20.65 3.36 19.72
N VAL A 41 19.74 3.91 20.52
CA VAL A 41 18.35 4.19 20.14
C VAL A 41 18.07 5.66 20.38
N ASN A 42 17.59 6.36 19.35
CA ASN A 42 17.28 7.78 19.39
C ASN A 42 15.81 8.02 19.00
N ILE A 43 15.22 9.13 19.45
CA ILE A 43 13.89 9.61 19.05
C ILE A 43 13.95 10.89 18.20
N PRO A 44 14.48 10.82 16.96
CA PRO A 44 14.52 11.98 16.06
C PRO A 44 13.12 12.49 15.70
N GLY A 45 12.97 13.81 15.63
CA GLY A 45 11.67 14.43 15.41
C GLY A 45 11.67 15.95 15.60
N THR A 46 10.49 16.56 15.47
CA THR A 46 10.30 18.01 15.69
C THR A 46 10.44 18.39 17.17
N LEU A 47 10.40 17.41 18.08
CA LEU A 47 10.68 17.59 19.52
C LEU A 47 12.13 17.94 19.84
N GLN A 48 13.07 17.63 18.95
CA GLN A 48 14.51 17.68 19.24
C GLN A 48 15.04 19.09 19.54
N THR A 49 14.55 20.11 18.82
CA THR A 49 14.95 21.50 19.09
C THR A 49 14.49 21.98 20.46
N LYS A 50 13.39 21.43 20.99
CA LYS A 50 12.90 21.73 22.34
C LYS A 50 13.71 21.02 23.43
N LEU A 51 14.35 19.90 23.09
CA LEU A 51 15.22 19.11 23.97
C LEU A 51 16.71 19.50 23.85
N GLY A 52 17.02 20.55 23.08
CA GLY A 52 18.36 21.13 22.98
C GLY A 52 19.25 20.51 21.89
N CYS A 53 18.68 19.81 20.91
CA CYS A 53 19.40 19.46 19.68
C CYS A 53 19.56 20.69 18.77
N PRO A 54 20.62 20.74 17.94
CA PRO A 54 20.84 21.84 17.01
C PRO A 54 19.83 21.90 15.85
N GLY A 55 19.11 20.80 15.56
CA GLY A 55 18.06 20.74 14.56
C GLY A 55 17.00 19.68 14.86
N GLU A 56 16.05 19.53 13.94
CA GLU A 56 15.02 18.48 13.96
C GLU A 56 15.46 17.30 13.09
N TRP A 57 14.88 16.12 13.35
CA TRP A 57 15.13 14.89 12.57
C TRP A 57 16.60 14.44 12.48
N GLN A 58 17.36 14.65 13.56
CA GLN A 58 18.78 14.30 13.67
C GLN A 58 18.95 12.94 14.36
N PRO A 59 19.23 11.85 13.63
CA PRO A 59 19.34 10.51 14.21
C PRO A 59 20.55 10.36 15.15
N ASP A 60 21.53 11.25 15.05
CA ASP A 60 22.78 11.31 15.80
C ASP A 60 22.77 12.32 16.97
N CYS A 61 21.65 13.01 17.22
CA CYS A 61 21.60 13.95 18.34
C CYS A 61 21.53 13.23 19.70
N ALA A 62 22.60 13.34 20.49
CA ALA A 62 22.70 12.70 21.79
C ALA A 62 21.72 13.17 22.87
N LYS A 63 21.07 14.34 22.68
CA LYS A 63 20.10 14.89 23.66
C LYS A 63 18.81 14.09 23.73
N THR A 64 18.55 13.27 22.73
CA THR A 64 17.32 12.46 22.63
C THR A 64 17.60 10.95 22.61
N TYR A 65 18.79 10.54 23.04
CA TYR A 65 19.10 9.12 23.23
C TYR A 65 18.26 8.51 24.35
N LEU A 66 17.81 7.28 24.09
CA LEU A 66 17.20 6.43 25.10
C LEU A 66 18.29 5.64 25.83
N THR A 67 18.02 5.31 27.09
CA THR A 67 18.89 4.48 27.92
C THR A 67 18.41 3.04 27.87
N TYR A 68 19.35 2.11 27.69
CA TYR A 68 19.06 0.68 27.76
C TYR A 68 18.96 0.20 29.21
N ASP A 69 17.81 -0.36 29.57
CA ASP A 69 17.58 -1.06 30.83
C ASP A 69 17.79 -2.57 30.60
N ALA A 70 18.98 -3.07 30.92
CA ALA A 70 19.35 -4.46 30.71
C ALA A 70 18.50 -5.47 31.52
N ALA A 71 17.94 -5.03 32.66
CA ALA A 71 17.04 -5.87 33.43
C ALA A 71 15.69 -6.01 32.73
N ALA A 72 15.17 -4.93 32.13
CA ALA A 72 13.93 -4.98 31.35
C ALA A 72 14.12 -5.45 29.90
N ASP A 73 15.37 -5.48 29.40
CA ASP A 73 15.66 -5.71 27.97
C ASP A 73 14.95 -4.67 27.07
N LEU A 74 14.91 -3.42 27.54
CA LEU A 74 14.08 -2.32 27.00
C LEU A 74 14.86 -1.01 26.94
N TRP A 75 14.64 -0.20 25.90
CA TRP A 75 15.18 1.16 25.80
C TRP A 75 14.14 2.16 26.28
N TRP A 76 14.55 3.17 27.06
CA TRP A 76 13.61 4.17 27.56
C TRP A 76 14.25 5.52 27.89
N GLY A 77 13.44 6.56 28.01
CA GLY A 77 13.86 7.87 28.46
C GLY A 77 12.69 8.76 28.83
N THR A 78 12.89 9.71 29.74
CA THR A 78 11.87 10.70 30.10
C THR A 78 12.39 12.09 29.83
N PHE A 79 11.59 12.89 29.12
CA PHE A 79 11.95 14.23 28.69
C PHE A 79 10.86 15.23 29.10
N GLU A 80 11.26 16.46 29.43
CA GLU A 80 10.35 17.58 29.65
C GLU A 80 10.00 18.20 28.30
N LEU A 81 8.73 18.12 27.89
CA LEU A 81 8.26 18.72 26.64
C LEU A 81 7.26 19.84 26.94
N PRO A 82 7.40 21.02 26.32
CA PRO A 82 6.37 22.05 26.41
C PRO A 82 5.09 21.62 25.68
N ARG A 83 4.01 22.37 25.90
CA ARG A 83 2.78 22.23 25.11
C ARG A 83 3.10 22.37 23.62
N GLY A 84 2.62 21.44 22.81
CA GLY A 84 2.81 21.49 21.37
C GLY A 84 2.42 20.20 20.67
N ASP A 85 2.36 20.30 19.34
CA ASP A 85 2.20 19.15 18.46
C ASP A 85 3.58 18.79 17.91
N TYR A 86 3.99 17.55 18.13
CA TYR A 86 5.29 17.03 17.75
C TYR A 86 5.13 15.81 16.85
N GLU A 87 6.18 15.50 16.12
CA GLU A 87 6.35 14.26 15.38
C GLU A 87 7.70 13.65 15.70
N TYR A 88 7.77 12.31 15.73
CA TYR A 88 9.03 11.60 15.94
C TYR A 88 9.04 10.21 15.30
N LYS A 89 10.22 9.60 15.21
CA LYS A 89 10.44 8.18 14.89
C LYS A 89 11.50 7.61 15.82
N VAL A 90 11.78 6.31 15.69
CA VAL A 90 12.95 5.68 16.28
C VAL A 90 14.02 5.50 15.22
N ALA A 91 15.23 5.99 15.46
CA ALA A 91 16.40 5.69 14.63
C ALA A 91 17.40 4.84 15.43
N LEU A 92 17.98 3.85 14.76
CA LEU A 92 18.97 2.96 15.36
C LEU A 92 20.38 3.31 14.88
N ASN A 93 21.34 3.23 15.81
CA ASN A 93 22.77 3.34 15.52
C ASN A 93 23.15 4.64 14.77
N ASP A 94 22.58 5.77 15.17
CA ASP A 94 22.89 7.12 14.68
C ASP A 94 22.63 7.37 13.17
N THR A 95 21.86 6.51 12.51
CA THR A 95 21.54 6.66 11.08
C THR A 95 20.07 6.38 10.78
N TRP A 96 19.63 6.75 9.59
CA TRP A 96 18.31 6.37 9.07
C TRP A 96 18.28 4.98 8.41
N GLY A 97 19.41 4.27 8.33
CA GLY A 97 19.49 2.96 7.65
C GLY A 97 18.58 1.89 8.27
N GLU A 98 18.29 2.02 9.56
CA GLU A 98 17.26 1.24 10.25
C GLU A 98 16.48 2.16 11.21
N ASN A 99 15.20 2.36 10.90
CA ASN A 99 14.32 3.21 11.68
C ASN A 99 12.89 2.65 11.68
N TYR A 100 12.13 3.02 12.70
CA TYR A 100 10.78 2.53 12.92
C TYR A 100 9.83 3.68 13.27
N GLY A 101 8.66 3.68 12.64
CA GLY A 101 7.62 4.70 12.81
C GLY A 101 6.34 4.14 13.44
N GLY A 102 5.20 4.72 13.07
CA GLY A 102 3.89 4.23 13.49
C GLY A 102 3.69 2.74 13.20
N LYS A 103 2.96 2.04 14.08
CA LYS A 103 2.67 0.59 14.00
C LYS A 103 3.91 -0.32 14.00
N ALA A 104 5.04 0.17 14.54
CA ALA A 104 6.34 -0.52 14.54
C ALA A 104 6.86 -0.87 13.14
N ASP A 105 6.37 -0.19 12.11
CA ASP A 105 6.76 -0.44 10.73
C ASP A 105 8.17 0.12 10.50
N ARG A 106 9.04 -0.69 9.89
CA ARG A 106 10.32 -0.22 9.38
C ARG A 106 10.06 0.84 8.31
N ASP A 107 10.76 1.96 8.40
CA ASP A 107 10.53 3.15 7.56
C ASP A 107 9.08 3.68 7.65
N GLY A 108 8.34 3.29 8.69
CA GLY A 108 6.94 3.64 8.89
C GLY A 108 6.71 5.15 9.04
N PRO A 109 5.44 5.60 8.96
CA PRO A 109 5.10 7.02 9.05
C PRO A 109 5.55 7.64 10.39
N ASN A 110 5.68 8.97 10.41
CA ASN A 110 5.98 9.71 11.63
C ASN A 110 4.93 9.45 12.72
N ILE A 111 5.40 9.41 13.97
CA ILE A 111 4.55 9.25 15.13
C ILE A 111 4.16 10.65 15.63
N VAL A 112 2.89 11.02 15.45
CA VAL A 112 2.34 12.30 15.95
C VAL A 112 2.12 12.22 17.46
N LEU A 113 2.66 13.18 18.21
CA LEU A 113 2.54 13.35 19.66
C LEU A 113 1.99 14.74 19.98
N LYS A 114 0.78 14.79 20.55
CA LYS A 114 0.16 16.05 21.00
C LYS A 114 0.33 16.18 22.50
N VAL A 115 1.15 17.14 22.93
CA VAL A 115 1.40 17.43 24.34
C VAL A 115 0.47 18.58 24.77
N PRO A 116 -0.58 18.32 25.56
CA PRO A 116 -1.63 19.30 25.83
C PRO A 116 -1.17 20.42 26.77
N GLU A 117 -0.21 20.16 27.63
CA GLU A 117 0.43 21.10 28.55
C GLU A 117 1.86 20.64 28.83
N ALA A 118 2.73 21.53 29.33
CA ALA A 118 4.11 21.17 29.61
C ALA A 118 4.17 19.94 30.55
N SER A 119 4.74 18.84 30.06
CA SER A 119 4.62 17.52 30.69
C SER A 119 5.93 16.74 30.60
N ARG A 120 6.13 15.86 31.59
CA ARG A 120 7.12 14.78 31.53
C ARG A 120 6.61 13.65 30.65
N VAL A 121 7.23 13.48 29.49
CA VAL A 121 6.88 12.41 28.55
C VAL A 121 7.93 11.32 28.63
N SER A 122 7.48 10.10 28.95
CA SER A 122 8.34 8.91 28.93
C SER A 122 8.14 8.16 27.62
N PHE A 123 9.24 7.75 27.00
CA PHE A 123 9.30 6.98 25.77
C PHE A 123 9.89 5.60 26.06
N TYR A 124 9.33 4.56 25.47
CA TYR A 124 9.77 3.17 25.63
C TYR A 124 9.87 2.50 24.27
N TYR A 125 10.99 1.84 24.00
CA TYR A 125 11.27 1.11 22.77
C TYR A 125 11.70 -0.33 23.05
N ASP A 126 10.91 -1.27 22.54
CA ASP A 126 11.24 -2.69 22.55
C ASP A 126 11.88 -3.07 21.22
N HIS A 127 13.20 -3.31 21.25
CA HIS A 127 13.98 -3.62 20.05
C HIS A 127 13.67 -5.00 19.44
N LYS A 128 12.93 -5.87 20.13
CA LYS A 128 12.50 -7.19 19.61
C LYS A 128 11.24 -7.09 18.77
N THR A 129 10.34 -6.17 19.13
CA THR A 129 9.07 -5.93 18.43
C THR A 129 9.08 -4.65 17.59
N HIS A 130 10.14 -3.85 17.74
CA HIS A 130 10.32 -2.49 17.22
C HIS A 130 9.21 -1.52 17.62
N TRP A 131 8.43 -1.87 18.65
CA TRP A 131 7.35 -1.04 19.13
C TRP A 131 7.88 0.12 19.97
N MET A 132 7.39 1.31 19.66
CA MET A 132 7.66 2.55 20.38
C MET A 132 6.36 3.13 20.93
N VAL A 133 6.38 3.49 22.20
CA VAL A 133 5.23 4.02 22.92
C VAL A 133 5.63 5.18 23.83
N ASP A 134 4.72 6.14 24.02
CA ASP A 134 4.89 7.25 24.96
C ASP A 134 3.74 7.36 25.96
N SER A 135 4.05 7.98 27.10
CA SER A 135 3.13 8.09 28.25
C SER A 135 1.99 9.11 28.09
N ILE A 136 1.91 9.82 26.96
CA ILE A 136 0.84 10.80 26.68
C ILE A 136 -0.23 10.18 25.80
N ARG A 137 0.18 9.51 24.72
CA ARG A 137 -0.75 8.82 23.81
C ARG A 137 -1.28 7.52 24.40
N TYR A 138 -0.56 6.93 25.35
CA TYR A 138 -0.88 5.62 25.90
C TYR A 138 -0.77 5.60 27.42
N ALA A 139 -1.65 4.79 28.03
CA ALA A 139 -1.48 4.35 29.40
C ALA A 139 -0.63 3.07 29.39
N VAL A 140 0.69 3.23 29.51
CA VAL A 140 1.68 2.16 29.34
C VAL A 140 1.57 1.14 30.48
N PRO A 141 1.23 -0.13 30.22
CA PRO A 141 1.00 -1.12 31.26
C PRO A 141 2.29 -1.83 31.72
N PHE A 142 2.39 -2.01 33.04
CA PHE A 142 3.45 -2.76 33.71
C PHE A 142 2.85 -3.80 34.63
N VAL A 143 3.22 -5.07 34.47
CA VAL A 143 2.89 -6.12 35.43
C VAL A 143 3.75 -5.90 36.68
N ILE A 144 3.08 -5.76 37.83
CA ILE A 144 3.69 -5.59 39.14
C ILE A 144 3.26 -6.71 40.09
N GLY A 145 4.07 -7.04 41.09
CA GLY A 145 3.74 -8.11 42.02
C GLY A 145 4.87 -8.53 42.96
N ASP A 146 4.61 -9.56 43.77
CA ASP A 146 5.56 -10.16 44.73
C ASP A 146 6.64 -11.07 44.09
N TRP A 147 6.68 -11.08 42.75
CA TRP A 147 7.66 -11.80 41.94
C TRP A 147 8.80 -10.90 41.43
N GLN A 148 8.61 -9.59 41.42
CA GLN A 148 9.46 -8.62 40.72
C GLN A 148 10.90 -8.60 41.26
N SER A 149 11.09 -8.66 42.58
CA SER A 149 12.42 -8.72 43.20
C SER A 149 13.21 -9.97 42.80
N LYS A 150 12.51 -11.04 42.45
CA LYS A 150 13.11 -12.30 41.97
C LYS A 150 13.45 -12.27 40.48
N ALA A 151 12.82 -11.37 39.72
CA ALA A 151 13.00 -11.25 38.28
C ALA A 151 13.94 -10.09 37.86
N GLY A 152 14.48 -9.33 38.82
CA GLY A 152 15.49 -8.30 38.59
C GLY A 152 15.12 -6.89 39.06
N CYS A 153 13.94 -6.68 39.64
CA CYS A 153 13.59 -5.41 40.29
C CYS A 153 14.26 -5.28 41.66
N LYS A 154 14.38 -4.05 42.18
CA LYS A 154 14.90 -3.80 43.53
C LYS A 154 13.90 -4.15 44.63
N ALA A 155 12.61 -4.07 44.32
CA ALA A 155 11.52 -4.32 45.25
C ALA A 155 10.34 -4.98 44.53
N ASP A 156 9.44 -5.55 45.32
CA ASP A 156 8.16 -6.10 44.87
C ASP A 156 7.09 -5.01 44.79
N ASN A 157 6.07 -5.22 43.95
CA ASN A 157 5.01 -4.25 43.66
C ASN A 157 5.52 -2.87 43.21
N ASP A 158 6.71 -2.82 42.61
CA ASP A 158 7.35 -1.58 42.15
C ASP A 158 6.84 -1.23 40.74
N ALA A 159 5.94 -0.24 40.68
CA ALA A 159 5.43 0.28 39.41
C ALA A 159 6.51 1.01 38.58
N GLY A 160 7.58 1.50 39.20
CA GLY A 160 8.70 2.13 38.49
C GLY A 160 9.66 1.13 37.85
N CYS A 161 9.53 -0.17 38.16
CA CYS A 161 10.38 -1.21 37.60
C CYS A 161 9.85 -1.68 36.23
N ARG A 162 10.68 -1.49 35.20
CA ARG A 162 10.34 -1.82 33.80
C ARG A 162 10.43 -3.31 33.44
N VAL A 163 10.87 -4.18 34.36
CA VAL A 163 10.97 -5.63 34.11
C VAL A 163 9.61 -6.22 33.70
N GLY A 164 8.50 -5.69 34.21
CA GLY A 164 7.15 -6.12 33.85
C GLY A 164 6.50 -5.33 32.71
N PHE A 165 7.26 -4.58 31.91
CA PHE A 165 6.73 -3.83 30.77
C PHE A 165 5.97 -4.73 29.81
N MET A 166 4.75 -4.35 29.44
CA MET A 166 3.90 -5.10 28.52
C MET A 166 3.85 -4.44 27.14
N SER A 167 4.06 -5.23 26.08
CA SER A 167 4.07 -4.76 24.69
C SER A 167 2.71 -4.94 23.99
N ASP A 168 2.24 -3.94 23.23
CA ASP A 168 1.09 -4.01 22.30
C ASP A 168 1.48 -3.43 20.93
N PRO A 169 2.34 -4.13 20.15
CA PRO A 169 2.85 -3.64 18.88
C PRO A 169 1.75 -3.36 17.84
N LEU A 170 0.58 -3.99 17.99
CA LEU A 170 -0.54 -3.89 17.05
C LEU A 170 -1.51 -2.75 17.38
N LEU A 171 -1.33 -2.08 18.53
CA LEU A 171 -2.25 -1.05 19.04
C LEU A 171 -3.70 -1.58 19.16
N SER A 172 -3.80 -2.85 19.56
CA SER A 172 -5.06 -3.57 19.67
C SER A 172 -5.81 -3.29 20.98
N GLY A 173 -5.12 -2.67 21.95
CA GLY A 173 -5.58 -2.59 23.34
C GLY A 173 -5.29 -3.85 24.14
N GLN A 174 -4.56 -4.83 23.58
CA GLN A 174 -4.13 -6.05 24.25
C GLN A 174 -2.62 -6.04 24.40
N ALA A 175 -2.12 -5.85 25.62
CA ALA A 175 -0.70 -5.85 25.92
C ALA A 175 -0.25 -7.18 26.52
N ALA A 176 1.01 -7.56 26.29
CA ALA A 176 1.55 -8.82 26.81
C ALA A 176 2.97 -8.68 27.38
N PHE A 177 3.27 -9.44 28.42
CA PHE A 177 4.60 -9.63 28.99
C PHE A 177 4.88 -11.12 29.21
N VAL A 178 6.08 -11.58 28.86
CA VAL A 178 6.50 -12.98 28.99
C VAL A 178 7.83 -13.05 29.69
N THR A 179 7.94 -13.95 30.67
CA THR A 179 9.20 -14.13 31.42
C THR A 179 9.41 -15.58 31.85
N THR A 180 10.66 -16.01 31.85
CA THR A 180 11.13 -17.27 32.44
C THR A 180 11.94 -17.06 33.72
N ARG A 181 12.04 -15.80 34.18
CA ARG A 181 12.93 -15.40 35.29
C ARG A 181 12.32 -15.60 36.67
N ILE A 182 11.02 -15.90 36.75
CA ILE A 182 10.35 -16.13 38.03
C ILE A 182 10.73 -17.54 38.51
N PRO A 183 11.35 -17.69 39.70
CA PRO A 183 11.69 -19.00 40.23
C PRO A 183 10.44 -19.78 40.69
N PRO A 184 10.54 -21.09 40.96
CA PRO A 184 9.42 -21.86 41.48
C PRO A 184 8.85 -21.27 42.77
N GLY A 185 7.52 -21.15 42.85
CA GLY A 185 6.84 -20.52 43.97
C GLY A 185 5.40 -20.09 43.65
N LYS A 186 4.73 -19.58 44.68
CA LYS A 186 3.39 -18.97 44.57
C LYS A 186 3.52 -17.47 44.65
N TYR A 187 2.90 -16.78 43.71
CA TYR A 187 3.05 -15.34 43.49
C TYR A 187 1.70 -14.71 43.19
N SER A 188 1.69 -13.38 43.15
CA SER A 188 0.54 -12.56 42.82
C SER A 188 0.92 -11.37 41.94
N ALA A 189 0.02 -10.97 41.04
CA ALA A 189 0.29 -9.88 40.09
C ALA A 189 -0.90 -8.92 39.90
N ARG A 190 -0.58 -7.67 39.54
CA ARG A 190 -1.50 -6.59 39.12
C ARG A 190 -0.88 -5.88 37.91
N VAL A 191 -1.65 -5.00 37.26
CA VAL A 191 -1.11 -4.11 36.22
C VAL A 191 -1.16 -2.68 36.68
N ALA A 192 -0.04 -1.98 36.69
CA ALA A 192 0.07 -0.54 36.92
C ALA A 192 0.26 0.22 35.62
N LEU A 193 -0.38 1.38 35.48
CA LEU A 193 -0.28 2.22 34.28
C LEU A 193 0.72 3.37 34.46
N ASN A 194 1.51 3.64 33.42
CA ASN A 194 2.49 4.74 33.37
C ASN A 194 3.45 4.77 34.57
N GLY A 195 3.78 3.59 35.10
CA GLY A 195 4.64 3.44 36.28
C GLY A 195 4.06 4.00 37.59
N ASN A 196 2.74 4.21 37.65
CA ASN A 196 2.05 4.73 38.82
C ASN A 196 1.30 3.62 39.58
N ALA A 197 1.76 3.32 40.80
CA ALA A 197 1.13 2.30 41.65
C ALA A 197 -0.29 2.66 42.10
N SER A 198 -0.67 3.94 42.12
CA SER A 198 -2.05 4.35 42.39
C SER A 198 -3.00 4.06 41.22
N GLU A 199 -2.45 3.83 40.01
CA GLU A 199 -3.18 3.37 38.82
C GLU A 199 -2.98 1.87 38.60
N ALA A 200 -3.10 1.06 39.67
CA ALA A 200 -2.97 -0.39 39.61
C ALA A 200 -4.32 -1.09 39.59
N TYR A 201 -4.46 -2.12 38.75
CA TYR A 201 -5.69 -2.86 38.50
C TYR A 201 -5.53 -4.35 38.84
N GLY A 202 -6.57 -4.92 39.45
CA GLY A 202 -6.62 -6.29 39.95
C GLY A 202 -7.27 -7.30 38.99
N ALA A 203 -7.59 -8.48 39.52
CA ALA A 203 -8.09 -9.63 38.78
C ALA A 203 -9.42 -9.39 38.05
N ASP A 204 -10.28 -8.53 38.59
CA ASP A 204 -11.59 -8.18 38.01
C ASP A 204 -11.53 -6.93 37.12
N GLY A 205 -10.35 -6.32 36.96
CA GLY A 205 -10.17 -5.04 36.26
C GLY A 205 -10.54 -3.82 37.10
N SER A 206 -10.83 -3.98 38.40
CA SER A 206 -11.08 -2.84 39.28
C SER A 206 -9.76 -2.17 39.73
N LYS A 207 -9.78 -0.84 39.81
CA LYS A 207 -8.67 -0.04 40.35
C LYS A 207 -8.51 -0.35 41.84
N GLY A 208 -7.30 -0.73 42.24
CA GLY A 208 -7.02 -1.21 43.59
C GLY A 208 -7.54 -2.61 43.90
N GLY A 209 -8.06 -3.34 42.89
CA GLY A 209 -8.60 -4.69 43.03
C GLY A 209 -7.59 -5.72 43.53
N ALA A 210 -8.10 -6.89 43.94
CA ALA A 210 -7.29 -8.00 44.42
C ALA A 210 -6.31 -8.49 43.33
N PRO A 211 -5.07 -8.86 43.69
CA PRO A 211 -4.10 -9.35 42.72
C PRO A 211 -4.48 -10.74 42.18
N VAL A 212 -4.03 -11.07 40.97
CA VAL A 212 -4.17 -12.40 40.36
C VAL A 212 -3.09 -13.32 40.92
N ALA A 213 -3.50 -14.39 41.61
CA ALA A 213 -2.57 -15.39 42.11
C ALA A 213 -2.15 -16.39 41.00
N PHE A 214 -0.88 -16.82 41.00
CA PHE A 214 -0.35 -17.82 40.09
C PHE A 214 0.77 -18.64 40.73
N GLU A 215 1.08 -19.80 40.14
CA GLU A 215 2.12 -20.71 40.62
C GLU A 215 3.12 -21.05 39.51
N VAL A 216 4.40 -20.88 39.81
CA VAL A 216 5.52 -21.36 38.99
C VAL A 216 5.97 -22.68 39.57
N LYS A 217 5.88 -23.75 38.79
CA LYS A 217 6.22 -25.12 39.18
C LYS A 217 7.70 -25.41 38.98
N ASP A 218 8.24 -25.01 37.85
CA ASP A 218 9.59 -25.38 37.42
C ASP A 218 10.47 -24.15 37.17
N ALA A 219 11.77 -24.27 37.45
CA ALA A 219 12.71 -23.19 37.18
C ALA A 219 12.84 -22.97 35.68
N GLY A 220 12.79 -21.71 35.24
CA GLY A 220 12.81 -21.37 33.81
C GLY A 220 11.47 -21.56 33.09
N GLN A 221 10.39 -21.89 33.82
CA GLN A 221 9.04 -21.98 33.26
C GLN A 221 8.59 -20.62 32.70
N GLU A 222 8.08 -20.63 31.47
CA GLU A 222 7.57 -19.44 30.80
C GLU A 222 6.22 -19.06 31.42
N ILE A 223 6.12 -17.83 31.93
CA ILE A 223 4.89 -17.24 32.46
C ILE A 223 4.49 -16.10 31.53
N PHE A 224 3.24 -16.17 31.04
CA PHE A 224 2.63 -15.17 30.19
C PHE A 224 1.66 -14.32 31.00
N PHE A 225 1.73 -13.01 30.82
CA PHE A 225 0.80 -12.03 31.35
C PHE A 225 0.16 -11.29 30.17
N GLY A 226 -1.16 -11.33 30.07
CA GLY A 226 -1.94 -10.58 29.09
C GLY A 226 -2.79 -9.53 29.78
N TYR A 227 -2.96 -8.35 29.16
CA TYR A 227 -3.70 -7.24 29.72
C TYR A 227 -4.60 -6.60 28.67
N ASP A 228 -5.88 -6.46 28.99
CA ASP A 228 -6.88 -5.78 28.16
C ASP A 228 -7.05 -4.34 28.66
N ALA A 229 -6.69 -3.36 27.84
CA ALA A 229 -6.74 -1.95 28.19
C ALA A 229 -8.16 -1.38 28.27
N ALA A 230 -9.15 -2.00 27.63
CA ALA A 230 -10.54 -1.55 27.68
C ALA A 230 -11.25 -2.02 28.95
N THR A 231 -10.92 -3.21 29.44
CA THR A 231 -11.54 -3.80 30.65
C THR A 231 -10.63 -3.78 31.87
N HIS A 232 -9.37 -3.38 31.70
CA HIS A 232 -8.30 -3.39 32.70
C HIS A 232 -7.99 -4.78 33.30
N LYS A 233 -8.43 -5.87 32.65
CA LYS A 233 -8.26 -7.22 33.18
C LYS A 233 -6.87 -7.76 32.88
N LEU A 234 -6.26 -8.36 33.90
CA LEU A 234 -5.01 -9.12 33.81
C LEU A 234 -5.31 -10.62 33.72
N VAL A 235 -4.73 -11.27 32.72
CA VAL A 235 -4.72 -12.73 32.56
C VAL A 235 -3.31 -13.23 32.81
N VAL A 236 -3.15 -14.22 33.68
CA VAL A 236 -1.87 -14.89 33.93
C VAL A 236 -1.96 -16.33 33.46
N ASN A 237 -1.01 -16.76 32.62
CA ASN A 237 -0.94 -18.12 32.12
C ASN A 237 0.43 -18.73 32.47
N THR A 238 0.39 -19.85 33.19
CA THR A 238 1.57 -20.58 33.64
C THR A 238 2.04 -21.64 32.66
N GLU A 239 1.34 -21.85 31.54
CA GLU A 239 1.72 -22.81 30.50
C GLU A 239 2.54 -22.18 29.37
N GLY A 240 2.96 -20.92 29.54
CA GLY A 240 3.74 -20.15 28.58
C GLY A 240 2.91 -19.20 27.74
N ALA A 241 3.59 -18.51 26.83
CA ALA A 241 2.96 -17.65 25.84
C ALA A 241 2.38 -18.50 24.71
N PRO A 242 1.21 -18.14 24.16
CA PRO A 242 0.76 -18.75 22.93
C PRO A 242 1.82 -18.60 21.83
N LYS A 243 2.09 -19.68 21.09
CA LYS A 243 3.02 -19.66 19.96
C LYS A 243 2.26 -19.36 18.67
N GLY A 244 2.83 -18.50 17.83
CA GLY A 244 2.18 -17.99 16.62
C GLY A 244 1.23 -16.82 16.85
N SER A 245 0.43 -16.48 15.84
CA SER A 245 -0.51 -15.37 15.89
C SER A 245 -1.71 -15.54 14.96
N LEU A 246 -2.92 -15.32 15.48
CA LEU A 246 -4.14 -15.23 14.66
C LEU A 246 -4.25 -13.91 13.88
N THR A 247 -3.49 -12.88 14.26
CA THR A 247 -3.54 -11.55 13.62
C THR A 247 -2.53 -11.41 12.48
N LYS A 248 -1.53 -12.30 12.41
CA LYS A 248 -0.61 -12.41 11.27
C LYS A 248 -1.17 -13.38 10.25
N SER A 249 -0.95 -13.08 8.96
CA SER A 249 -1.26 -13.98 7.86
C SER A 249 0.00 -14.45 7.13
N SER A 250 0.65 -15.49 7.66
CA SER A 250 1.96 -15.98 7.21
C SER A 250 1.91 -17.29 6.43
N ALA A 251 0.74 -17.94 6.37
CA ALA A 251 0.47 -19.04 5.44
C ALA A 251 -0.16 -18.50 4.15
N TYR A 252 -0.12 -19.27 3.07
CA TYR A 252 -0.66 -18.89 1.77
C TYR A 252 -1.53 -20.00 1.22
N TRP A 253 -2.79 -19.69 0.93
CA TRP A 253 -3.74 -20.63 0.33
C TRP A 253 -3.74 -20.43 -1.18
N VAL A 254 -2.99 -21.28 -1.89
CA VAL A 254 -2.59 -21.04 -3.28
C VAL A 254 -3.50 -21.71 -4.32
N SER A 255 -4.18 -22.79 -3.93
CA SER A 255 -5.18 -23.53 -4.74
C SER A 255 -6.27 -24.09 -3.83
N PRO A 256 -7.40 -24.62 -4.36
CA PRO A 256 -8.48 -25.17 -3.55
C PRO A 256 -8.06 -26.27 -2.56
N ASP A 257 -6.95 -26.95 -2.84
CA ASP A 257 -6.48 -28.11 -2.10
C ASP A 257 -5.07 -27.94 -1.50
N THR A 258 -4.41 -26.80 -1.69
CA THR A 258 -3.02 -26.61 -1.28
C THR A 258 -2.78 -25.28 -0.55
N LEU A 259 -2.23 -25.40 0.65
CA LEU A 259 -1.65 -24.33 1.46
C LEU A 259 -0.12 -24.47 1.46
N VAL A 260 0.59 -23.35 1.60
CA VAL A 260 2.03 -23.34 1.85
C VAL A 260 2.38 -22.41 3.00
N TRP A 261 3.38 -22.76 3.79
CA TRP A 261 3.74 -22.00 4.98
C TRP A 261 5.20 -22.20 5.37
N ALA A 262 5.82 -21.12 5.86
CA ALA A 262 7.21 -21.07 6.29
C ALA A 262 7.43 -21.71 7.68
N VAL A 263 7.05 -22.97 7.81
CA VAL A 263 7.33 -23.80 9.00
C VAL A 263 8.11 -25.05 8.61
N THR A 264 8.92 -25.57 9.54
CA THR A 264 9.61 -26.83 9.36
C THR A 264 8.58 -27.97 9.24
N GLY A 265 8.47 -28.51 8.04
CA GLY A 265 7.56 -29.60 7.72
C GLY A 265 8.06 -30.96 8.21
N SER A 266 7.17 -31.80 8.74
CA SER A 266 7.47 -33.17 9.16
C SER A 266 6.23 -34.05 9.04
N PRO A 267 6.33 -35.27 8.49
CA PRO A 267 5.21 -36.21 8.46
C PRO A 267 4.78 -36.71 9.85
N LYS A 268 5.57 -36.41 10.90
CA LYS A 268 5.25 -36.75 12.30
C LYS A 268 4.44 -35.69 13.02
N TYR A 269 4.31 -34.50 12.44
CA TYR A 269 3.57 -33.39 13.04
C TYR A 269 2.11 -33.42 12.61
N THR A 270 1.25 -32.80 13.41
CA THR A 270 -0.16 -32.64 13.07
C THR A 270 -0.40 -31.23 12.56
N TYR A 271 -1.08 -31.12 11.42
CA TYR A 271 -1.43 -29.86 10.79
C TYR A 271 -2.95 -29.73 10.73
N THR A 272 -3.46 -28.54 11.01
CA THR A 272 -4.91 -28.33 11.11
C THR A 272 -5.29 -26.96 10.58
N LEU A 273 -6.29 -26.91 9.72
CA LEU A 273 -7.02 -25.69 9.39
C LEU A 273 -8.18 -25.54 10.38
N HIS A 274 -8.25 -24.39 11.02
CA HIS A 274 -9.33 -23.98 11.93
C HIS A 274 -10.15 -22.90 11.25
N TRP A 275 -11.46 -22.91 11.45
CA TRP A 275 -12.31 -21.82 10.98
C TRP A 275 -13.51 -21.59 11.89
N ASP A 276 -13.93 -20.34 12.05
CA ASP A 276 -15.08 -19.97 12.85
C ASP A 276 -15.95 -18.93 12.11
N PRO A 277 -17.22 -19.24 11.80
CA PRO A 277 -18.09 -18.36 11.03
C PRO A 277 -18.49 -17.09 11.79
N GLU A 278 -18.30 -17.06 13.11
CA GLU A 278 -18.60 -15.93 13.98
C GLU A 278 -17.34 -15.22 14.49
N ALA A 279 -16.17 -15.55 13.93
CA ALA A 279 -14.88 -14.98 14.27
C ALA A 279 -14.50 -15.09 15.75
N LYS A 280 -14.69 -16.30 16.31
CA LYS A 280 -14.42 -16.62 17.73
C LYS A 280 -13.28 -17.61 17.96
N LEU A 281 -12.34 -17.75 17.02
CA LEU A 281 -11.12 -18.50 17.29
C LEU A 281 -10.31 -17.77 18.36
N GLU A 282 -9.94 -18.49 19.41
CA GLU A 282 -9.10 -17.98 20.50
C GLU A 282 -7.80 -18.77 20.55
N LEU A 283 -6.68 -18.05 20.60
CA LEU A 283 -5.36 -18.63 20.71
C LEU A 283 -4.98 -18.76 22.19
N THR A 284 -4.72 -19.99 22.63
CA THR A 284 -4.25 -20.34 23.98
C THR A 284 -2.84 -20.95 23.91
N PRO A 285 -2.10 -21.07 25.02
CA PRO A 285 -0.81 -21.75 25.03
C PRO A 285 -0.87 -23.24 24.62
N LYS A 286 -2.02 -23.89 24.76
CA LYS A 286 -2.23 -25.28 24.31
C LYS A 286 -2.62 -25.39 22.84
N GLY A 287 -2.88 -24.29 22.14
CA GLY A 287 -3.42 -24.29 20.78
C GLY A 287 -4.65 -23.40 20.63
N VAL A 288 -5.35 -23.56 19.50
CA VAL A 288 -6.58 -22.84 19.21
C VAL A 288 -7.81 -23.55 19.79
N VAL A 289 -8.70 -22.76 20.38
CA VAL A 289 -10.04 -23.16 20.81
C VAL A 289 -11.09 -22.37 20.05
N GLY A 290 -12.31 -22.91 19.99
CA GLY A 290 -13.37 -22.39 19.13
C GLY A 290 -13.33 -22.96 17.70
N GLY A 291 -14.38 -22.67 16.93
CA GLY A 291 -14.50 -23.06 15.53
C GLY A 291 -14.56 -24.55 15.22
N GLU A 292 -14.57 -24.83 13.93
CA GLU A 292 -14.44 -26.14 13.32
C GLU A 292 -13.01 -26.39 12.84
N ARG A 293 -12.68 -27.67 12.61
CA ARG A 293 -11.31 -28.11 12.28
C ARG A 293 -11.31 -29.04 11.07
N LEU A 294 -10.30 -28.91 10.23
CA LEU A 294 -10.00 -29.82 9.12
C LEU A 294 -8.53 -30.26 9.22
N PRO A 295 -8.25 -31.57 9.14
CA PRO A 295 -6.86 -32.04 9.09
C PRO A 295 -6.20 -31.58 7.78
N LEU A 296 -4.90 -31.33 7.84
CA LEU A 296 -4.07 -31.06 6.67
C LEU A 296 -2.99 -32.13 6.55
N GLU A 297 -2.73 -32.59 5.32
CA GLU A 297 -1.67 -33.56 5.04
C GLU A 297 -0.40 -32.83 4.60
N TYR A 298 0.72 -33.09 5.28
CA TYR A 298 2.01 -32.51 4.91
C TYR A 298 2.54 -33.07 3.58
N THR A 299 3.08 -32.19 2.74
CA THR A 299 3.83 -32.56 1.55
C THR A 299 5.12 -31.74 1.42
N SER A 300 6.23 -32.42 1.15
CA SER A 300 7.53 -31.79 0.89
C SER A 300 7.60 -31.12 -0.48
N ALA A 301 6.60 -31.31 -1.34
CA ALA A 301 6.55 -30.65 -2.65
C ALA A 301 6.22 -29.14 -2.55
N GLY A 302 5.75 -28.66 -1.40
CA GLY A 302 5.47 -27.24 -1.21
C GLY A 302 4.43 -26.71 -2.19
N VAL A 303 4.71 -25.53 -2.78
CA VAL A 303 3.84 -24.92 -3.79
C VAL A 303 3.71 -25.77 -5.06
N ALA A 304 4.72 -26.60 -5.38
CA ALA A 304 4.66 -27.47 -6.55
C ALA A 304 3.57 -28.55 -6.45
N ALA A 305 3.08 -28.86 -5.24
CA ALA A 305 1.93 -29.74 -5.03
C ALA A 305 0.63 -29.20 -5.66
N ALA A 306 0.55 -27.88 -5.89
CA ALA A 306 -0.58 -27.22 -6.56
C ALA A 306 -0.46 -27.23 -8.10
N GLY A 307 0.63 -27.79 -8.65
CA GLY A 307 0.91 -27.82 -10.10
C GLY A 307 1.85 -26.71 -10.58
N ALA A 308 2.44 -26.91 -11.76
CA ALA A 308 3.48 -26.04 -12.31
C ALA A 308 2.99 -24.61 -12.59
N GLU A 309 1.74 -24.45 -13.02
CA GLU A 309 1.15 -23.14 -13.31
C GLU A 309 1.00 -22.30 -12.03
N VAL A 310 0.47 -22.90 -10.95
CA VAL A 310 0.34 -22.23 -9.65
C VAL A 310 1.71 -21.88 -9.07
N ALA A 311 2.68 -22.81 -9.15
CA ALA A 311 4.05 -22.55 -8.71
C ALA A 311 4.72 -21.41 -9.48
N ALA A 312 4.51 -21.31 -10.80
CA ALA A 312 5.02 -20.22 -11.63
C ALA A 312 4.36 -18.87 -11.30
N ARG A 313 3.11 -18.87 -10.85
CA ARG A 313 2.41 -17.66 -10.37
C ARG A 313 2.98 -17.15 -9.03
N PHE A 314 3.49 -18.05 -8.19
CA PHE A 314 4.00 -17.71 -6.86
C PHE A 314 5.47 -18.09 -6.65
N PRO A 315 6.42 -17.54 -7.44
CA PRO A 315 7.82 -17.94 -7.36
C PRO A 315 8.46 -17.64 -6.00
N HIS A 316 8.03 -16.57 -5.33
CA HIS A 316 8.45 -16.20 -3.97
C HIS A 316 8.08 -17.22 -2.88
N LEU A 317 7.17 -18.16 -3.15
CA LEU A 317 6.77 -19.21 -2.21
C LEU A 317 7.53 -20.52 -2.42
N SER A 318 8.48 -20.54 -3.35
CA SER A 318 9.35 -21.69 -3.58
C SER A 318 10.16 -22.02 -2.32
N GLY A 319 10.22 -23.31 -1.97
CA GLY A 319 10.95 -23.80 -0.79
C GLY A 319 10.14 -23.82 0.51
N LEU A 320 8.91 -23.30 0.54
CA LEU A 320 8.02 -23.42 1.70
C LEU A 320 7.40 -24.82 1.81
N SER A 321 7.06 -25.23 3.03
CA SER A 321 6.36 -26.50 3.30
C SER A 321 4.94 -26.46 2.75
N GLY A 322 4.46 -27.57 2.18
CA GLY A 322 3.13 -27.68 1.59
C GLY A 322 2.17 -28.50 2.46
N PHE A 323 0.89 -28.16 2.39
CA PHE A 323 -0.18 -28.77 3.15
C PHE A 323 -1.41 -28.98 2.27
N ARG A 324 -1.87 -30.23 2.18
CA ARG A 324 -3.00 -30.64 1.35
C ARG A 324 -4.27 -30.69 2.18
N LEU A 325 -5.36 -30.16 1.63
CA LEU A 325 -6.69 -30.35 2.20
C LEU A 325 -7.26 -31.71 1.75
N PRO A 326 -8.11 -32.35 2.58
CA PRO A 326 -8.79 -33.57 2.17
C PRO A 326 -9.83 -33.25 1.08
N GLU A 327 -10.12 -34.22 0.22
CA GLU A 327 -10.94 -34.02 -0.97
C GLU A 327 -12.37 -33.52 -0.64
N ASP A 328 -12.93 -33.99 0.48
CA ASP A 328 -14.25 -33.61 0.97
C ASP A 328 -14.31 -32.18 1.53
N ALA A 329 -13.17 -31.55 1.84
CA ALA A 329 -13.12 -30.15 2.26
C ALA A 329 -13.61 -29.19 1.17
N ARG A 330 -13.56 -29.59 -0.11
CA ARG A 330 -13.93 -28.75 -1.26
C ARG A 330 -15.35 -28.19 -1.14
N ALA A 331 -16.29 -28.98 -0.63
CA ALA A 331 -17.69 -28.56 -0.45
C ALA A 331 -17.85 -27.49 0.64
N LYS A 332 -16.91 -27.39 1.59
CA LYS A 332 -16.94 -26.44 2.71
C LYS A 332 -16.22 -25.12 2.40
N LEU A 333 -15.39 -25.06 1.36
CA LEU A 333 -14.58 -23.88 1.03
C LEU A 333 -15.39 -22.57 0.94
N PRO A 334 -16.58 -22.52 0.31
CA PRO A 334 -17.35 -21.28 0.25
C PRO A 334 -17.75 -20.74 1.63
N GLN A 335 -17.96 -21.61 2.62
CA GLN A 335 -18.27 -21.21 4.00
C GLN A 335 -16.99 -20.83 4.76
N ILE A 336 -15.94 -21.63 4.63
CA ILE A 336 -14.64 -21.38 5.26
C ILE A 336 -14.08 -20.01 4.84
N LEU A 337 -14.14 -19.70 3.56
CA LEU A 337 -13.61 -18.44 3.00
C LEU A 337 -14.41 -17.18 3.40
N LYS A 338 -15.57 -17.35 4.04
CA LYS A 338 -16.37 -16.25 4.62
C LYS A 338 -16.17 -16.11 6.14
N SER A 339 -15.33 -16.97 6.73
CA SER A 339 -15.13 -17.12 8.16
C SER A 339 -13.78 -16.57 8.60
N GLN A 340 -13.55 -16.49 9.91
CA GLN A 340 -12.19 -16.41 10.43
C GLN A 340 -11.48 -17.74 10.16
N ILE A 341 -10.21 -17.72 9.72
CA ILE A 341 -9.45 -18.91 9.34
C ILE A 341 -8.06 -18.85 9.99
N ALA A 342 -7.57 -19.98 10.48
CA ALA A 342 -6.19 -20.16 10.91
C ALA A 342 -5.65 -21.53 10.51
N VAL A 343 -4.34 -21.68 10.44
CA VAL A 343 -3.64 -22.95 10.28
C VAL A 343 -2.63 -23.11 11.39
N SER A 344 -2.61 -24.28 12.04
CA SER A 344 -1.68 -24.59 13.13
C SER A 344 -0.85 -25.82 12.83
N VAL A 345 0.34 -25.88 13.44
CA VAL A 345 1.16 -27.08 13.53
C VAL A 345 1.39 -27.46 14.99
N THR A 346 1.26 -28.75 15.31
CA THR A 346 1.66 -29.32 16.60
C THR A 346 2.68 -30.45 16.41
N ASP A 347 3.58 -30.61 17.38
CA ASP A 347 4.56 -31.69 17.36
C ASP A 347 3.94 -33.06 17.70
N GLU A 348 4.76 -34.11 17.71
CA GLU A 348 4.35 -35.49 18.02
C GLU A 348 3.77 -35.69 19.45
N LYS A 349 3.97 -34.70 20.34
CA LYS A 349 3.45 -34.68 21.71
C LYS A 349 2.22 -33.77 21.84
N GLY A 350 1.73 -33.21 20.73
CA GLY A 350 0.60 -32.29 20.69
C GLY A 350 0.94 -30.86 21.14
N LYS A 351 2.23 -30.51 21.29
CA LYS A 351 2.64 -29.15 21.64
C LYS A 351 2.53 -28.24 20.41
N LEU A 352 1.87 -27.09 20.55
CA LEU A 352 1.79 -26.08 19.50
C LEU A 352 3.19 -25.58 19.13
N ILE A 353 3.54 -25.72 17.84
CA ILE A 353 4.76 -25.18 17.26
C ILE A 353 4.50 -23.74 16.78
N ASP A 354 3.43 -23.56 16.00
CA ASP A 354 3.06 -22.27 15.42
C ASP A 354 1.58 -22.28 14.98
N ILE A 355 1.01 -21.08 14.82
CA ILE A 355 -0.31 -20.85 14.23
C ILE A 355 -0.33 -19.52 13.47
N THR A 356 -1.01 -19.46 12.33
CA THR A 356 -1.19 -18.22 11.57
C THR A 356 -2.46 -18.23 10.74
N SER A 357 -2.94 -17.05 10.33
CA SER A 357 -3.99 -16.95 9.31
C SER A 357 -3.41 -17.19 7.91
N PRO A 358 -4.18 -17.76 6.96
CA PRO A 358 -3.74 -17.87 5.57
C PRO A 358 -4.09 -16.61 4.76
N GLN A 359 -3.18 -16.19 3.87
CA GLN A 359 -3.49 -15.28 2.77
C GLN A 359 -4.26 -16.04 1.69
N ILE A 360 -5.45 -15.55 1.31
CA ILE A 360 -6.44 -16.33 0.54
C ILE A 360 -6.57 -15.94 -0.93
N ALA A 361 -5.78 -14.99 -1.44
CA ALA A 361 -5.92 -14.50 -2.81
C ALA A 361 -5.83 -15.63 -3.86
N GLY A 362 -4.90 -16.57 -3.67
CA GLY A 362 -4.67 -17.67 -4.62
C GLY A 362 -5.85 -18.63 -4.76
N VAL A 363 -6.48 -19.00 -3.64
CA VAL A 363 -7.67 -19.86 -3.64
C VAL A 363 -8.92 -19.11 -4.13
N LEU A 364 -9.06 -17.82 -3.85
CA LEU A 364 -10.15 -17.01 -4.41
C LEU A 364 -10.07 -16.95 -5.93
N ASP A 365 -8.87 -16.74 -6.49
CA ASP A 365 -8.66 -16.79 -7.94
C ASP A 365 -9.05 -18.14 -8.53
N ALA A 366 -8.58 -19.24 -7.92
CA ALA A 366 -8.82 -20.57 -8.43
C ALA A 366 -10.32 -20.97 -8.41
N LEU A 367 -11.10 -20.44 -7.47
CA LEU A 367 -12.52 -20.77 -7.33
C LEU A 367 -13.43 -19.86 -8.17
N TYR A 368 -13.16 -18.56 -8.19
CA TYR A 368 -14.16 -17.57 -8.62
C TYR A 368 -13.77 -16.79 -9.87
N SER A 369 -12.47 -16.58 -10.12
CA SER A 369 -12.02 -15.63 -11.17
C SER A 369 -12.46 -16.03 -12.57
N GLY A 370 -12.49 -17.34 -12.91
CA GLY A 370 -12.86 -17.81 -14.25
C GLY A 370 -14.30 -17.48 -14.66
N ALA A 371 -15.24 -17.49 -13.71
CA ALA A 371 -16.62 -17.08 -13.95
C ALA A 371 -16.78 -15.55 -13.83
N ALA A 372 -16.19 -14.94 -12.79
CA ALA A 372 -16.25 -13.51 -12.56
C ALA A 372 -15.63 -12.68 -13.69
N ALA A 373 -14.57 -13.20 -14.34
CA ALA A 373 -13.90 -12.51 -15.43
C ALA A 373 -14.78 -12.25 -16.65
N LYS A 374 -15.84 -13.06 -16.82
CA LYS A 374 -16.81 -12.97 -17.93
C LYS A 374 -17.96 -12.00 -17.65
N MET A 375 -18.05 -11.46 -16.43
CA MET A 375 -19.10 -10.54 -16.02
C MET A 375 -18.62 -9.08 -16.12
N ALA A 376 -19.55 -8.19 -16.48
CA ALA A 376 -19.34 -6.74 -16.36
C ALA A 376 -19.65 -6.31 -14.92
N LEU A 377 -18.63 -5.77 -14.23
CA LEU A 377 -18.74 -5.23 -12.88
C LEU A 377 -19.05 -3.73 -12.91
N GLY A 378 -19.50 -3.20 -11.78
CA GLY A 378 -19.95 -1.82 -11.65
C GLY A 378 -21.38 -1.59 -12.12
N PRO A 379 -21.76 -0.31 -12.32
CA PRO A 379 -23.05 0.05 -12.88
C PRO A 379 -23.08 -0.23 -14.39
N THR A 380 -24.05 -1.05 -14.82
CA THR A 380 -24.31 -1.34 -16.22
C THR A 380 -25.74 -0.95 -16.58
N LEU A 381 -25.91 -0.47 -17.81
CA LEU A 381 -27.19 -0.02 -18.34
C LEU A 381 -27.47 -0.74 -19.66
N ASP A 382 -28.62 -1.39 -19.77
CA ASP A 382 -29.08 -2.04 -21.00
C ASP A 382 -30.58 -1.80 -21.23
N ALA A 383 -31.17 -2.53 -22.18
CA ALA A 383 -32.60 -2.43 -22.49
C ALA A 383 -33.51 -2.89 -21.33
N SER A 384 -33.00 -3.73 -20.43
CA SER A 384 -33.73 -4.29 -19.28
C SER A 384 -33.70 -3.38 -18.05
N GLY A 385 -32.75 -2.44 -17.96
CA GLY A 385 -32.67 -1.46 -16.88
C GLY A 385 -31.25 -1.20 -16.41
N VAL A 386 -31.08 -1.08 -15.09
CA VAL A 386 -29.81 -0.89 -14.39
C VAL A 386 -29.42 -2.19 -13.69
N SER A 387 -28.16 -2.59 -13.79
CA SER A 387 -27.59 -3.65 -12.96
C SER A 387 -26.33 -3.16 -12.26
N LEU A 388 -26.29 -3.31 -10.94
CA LEU A 388 -25.13 -3.02 -10.09
C LEU A 388 -24.49 -4.34 -9.69
N ARG A 389 -23.21 -4.54 -10.05
CA ARG A 389 -22.48 -5.78 -9.78
C ARG A 389 -21.16 -5.53 -9.08
N VAL A 390 -20.93 -6.22 -7.96
CA VAL A 390 -19.68 -6.14 -7.19
C VAL A 390 -19.16 -7.54 -6.88
N TRP A 391 -17.86 -7.76 -7.11
CA TRP A 391 -17.20 -9.01 -6.77
C TRP A 391 -16.82 -9.00 -5.29
N ALA A 392 -17.49 -9.85 -4.49
CA ALA A 392 -17.30 -9.92 -3.04
C ALA A 392 -17.48 -11.38 -2.54
N PRO A 393 -16.59 -12.30 -2.94
CA PRO A 393 -16.74 -13.74 -2.67
C PRO A 393 -16.67 -14.10 -1.19
N THR A 394 -15.96 -13.31 -0.39
CA THR A 394 -15.78 -13.51 1.06
C THR A 394 -16.86 -12.81 1.89
N ALA A 395 -17.71 -11.98 1.28
CA ALA A 395 -18.77 -11.29 2.00
C ALA A 395 -19.83 -12.28 2.50
N ARG A 396 -20.29 -12.06 3.73
CA ARG A 396 -21.45 -12.73 4.32
C ARG A 396 -22.73 -12.19 3.70
N SER A 397 -22.82 -10.88 3.54
CA SER A 397 -23.93 -10.20 2.88
C SER A 397 -23.46 -8.94 2.14
N VAL A 398 -24.17 -8.62 1.06
CA VAL A 398 -24.04 -7.33 0.36
C VAL A 398 -25.42 -6.77 0.05
N GLY A 399 -25.63 -5.50 0.40
CA GLY A 399 -26.79 -4.70 0.04
C GLY A 399 -26.41 -3.41 -0.68
N VAL A 400 -27.39 -2.72 -1.25
CA VAL A 400 -27.25 -1.40 -1.84
C VAL A 400 -28.09 -0.41 -1.04
N ARG A 401 -27.51 0.73 -0.65
CA ARG A 401 -28.23 1.90 -0.16
C ARG A 401 -28.36 2.89 -1.31
N LEU A 402 -29.59 3.12 -1.77
CA LEU A 402 -29.92 4.00 -2.90
C LEU A 402 -30.44 5.35 -2.40
N PHE A 403 -29.96 6.44 -2.98
CA PHE A 403 -30.23 7.82 -2.56
C PHE A 403 -30.67 8.67 -3.76
N ASP A 404 -31.64 9.56 -3.54
CA ASP A 404 -32.08 10.54 -4.55
C ASP A 404 -31.15 11.74 -4.68
N GLN A 405 -30.39 12.04 -3.62
CA GLN A 405 -29.55 13.22 -3.50
C GLN A 405 -28.06 12.83 -3.51
N ALA A 406 -27.21 13.69 -4.04
CA ALA A 406 -25.75 13.48 -4.04
C ALA A 406 -25.19 13.42 -2.61
N LEU A 407 -25.66 14.32 -1.74
CA LEU A 407 -25.32 14.37 -0.32
C LEU A 407 -26.59 14.47 0.53
N GLY A 408 -26.54 13.98 1.77
CA GLY A 408 -27.70 14.00 2.68
C GLY A 408 -28.85 13.09 2.23
N GLY A 409 -30.05 13.31 2.76
CA GLY A 409 -31.26 12.56 2.38
C GLY A 409 -31.36 11.14 2.92
N ALA A 410 -32.58 10.58 2.84
CA ALA A 410 -32.85 9.19 3.22
C ALA A 410 -32.39 8.21 2.13
N SER A 411 -32.06 6.98 2.52
CA SER A 411 -31.74 5.90 1.61
C SER A 411 -32.83 4.83 1.56
N THR A 412 -33.01 4.20 0.41
CA THR A 412 -33.74 2.94 0.29
C THR A 412 -32.75 1.77 0.23
N SER A 413 -32.98 0.72 1.01
CA SER A 413 -32.14 -0.48 0.98
C SER A 413 -32.63 -1.48 -0.08
N VAL A 414 -31.71 -2.01 -0.87
CA VAL A 414 -31.97 -3.04 -1.88
C VAL A 414 -31.04 -4.23 -1.62
N THR A 415 -31.61 -5.43 -1.53
CA THR A 415 -30.84 -6.67 -1.34
C THR A 415 -30.15 -7.07 -2.65
N MET A 416 -28.89 -7.52 -2.57
CA MET A 416 -28.19 -8.11 -3.70
C MET A 416 -28.28 -9.64 -3.67
N THR A 417 -28.21 -10.26 -4.85
CA THR A 417 -28.16 -11.72 -5.02
C THR A 417 -26.75 -12.17 -5.38
N LEU A 418 -26.22 -13.14 -4.64
CA LEU A 418 -24.92 -13.76 -4.91
C LEU A 418 -25.04 -14.81 -6.03
N ASP A 419 -24.18 -14.72 -7.04
CA ASP A 419 -23.86 -15.82 -7.93
C ASP A 419 -22.71 -16.66 -7.31
N PRO A 420 -22.97 -17.90 -6.85
CA PRO A 420 -21.97 -18.71 -6.15
C PRO A 420 -20.80 -19.15 -7.05
N ALA A 421 -20.98 -19.20 -8.38
CA ALA A 421 -19.91 -19.60 -9.28
C ALA A 421 -18.85 -18.50 -9.46
N SER A 422 -19.27 -17.24 -9.45
CA SER A 422 -18.39 -16.08 -9.66
C SER A 422 -18.05 -15.33 -8.38
N GLY A 423 -18.81 -15.48 -7.30
CA GLY A 423 -18.67 -14.62 -6.12
C GLY A 423 -19.19 -13.19 -6.33
N VAL A 424 -19.89 -12.93 -7.43
CA VAL A 424 -20.44 -11.61 -7.76
C VAL A 424 -21.82 -11.44 -7.15
N TRP A 425 -22.04 -10.31 -6.48
CA TRP A 425 -23.33 -9.87 -5.99
C TRP A 425 -23.97 -8.92 -6.99
N THR A 426 -25.27 -9.12 -7.27
CA THR A 426 -26.02 -8.33 -8.25
C THR A 426 -27.29 -7.73 -7.64
N ALA A 427 -27.54 -6.45 -7.87
CA ALA A 427 -28.85 -5.82 -7.73
C ALA A 427 -29.31 -5.31 -9.09
N ASN A 428 -30.57 -5.58 -9.43
CA ASN A 428 -31.19 -5.08 -10.66
C ASN A 428 -32.27 -4.06 -10.31
N GLY A 429 -32.33 -2.98 -11.07
CA GLY A 429 -33.33 -1.93 -10.97
C GLY A 429 -33.79 -1.50 -12.35
N ASP A 430 -34.85 -0.69 -12.40
CA ASP A 430 -35.30 -0.09 -13.65
C ASP A 430 -34.54 1.22 -13.96
N ARG A 431 -34.88 1.86 -15.09
CA ARG A 431 -34.21 3.09 -15.52
C ARG A 431 -34.47 4.30 -14.61
N SER A 432 -35.42 4.25 -13.69
CA SER A 432 -35.60 5.31 -12.68
C SER A 432 -34.42 5.42 -11.71
N TRP A 433 -33.54 4.41 -11.68
CA TRP A 433 -32.30 4.48 -10.91
C TRP A 433 -31.24 5.38 -11.56
N VAL A 434 -31.35 5.68 -12.86
CA VAL A 434 -30.43 6.62 -13.52
C VAL A 434 -30.58 8.00 -12.89
N GLY A 435 -29.46 8.59 -12.49
CA GLY A 435 -29.38 9.85 -11.75
C GLY A 435 -29.38 9.70 -10.23
N LYS A 436 -29.67 8.52 -9.70
CA LYS A 436 -29.56 8.23 -8.26
C LYS A 436 -28.11 7.94 -7.86
N TYR A 437 -27.86 8.02 -6.56
CA TYR A 437 -26.59 7.73 -5.92
C TYR A 437 -26.69 6.46 -5.07
N TYR A 438 -25.57 5.78 -4.84
CA TYR A 438 -25.56 4.56 -4.05
C TYR A 438 -24.26 4.31 -3.28
N LEU A 439 -24.38 3.46 -2.27
CA LEU A 439 -23.29 2.82 -1.56
C LEU A 439 -23.61 1.33 -1.43
N TYR A 440 -22.60 0.48 -1.50
CA TYR A 440 -22.73 -0.89 -1.02
C TYR A 440 -22.68 -0.91 0.50
N GLU A 441 -23.44 -1.82 1.09
CA GLU A 441 -23.33 -2.20 2.49
C GLU A 441 -22.80 -3.63 2.54
N VAL A 442 -21.58 -3.82 3.04
CA VAL A 442 -20.85 -5.09 3.00
C VAL A 442 -20.61 -5.56 4.42
N GLU A 443 -20.99 -6.81 4.71
CA GLU A 443 -20.61 -7.51 5.94
C GLU A 443 -19.60 -8.61 5.60
N VAL A 444 -18.39 -8.50 6.13
CA VAL A 444 -17.26 -9.38 5.77
C VAL A 444 -16.30 -9.55 6.95
N TYR A 445 -15.65 -10.72 7.05
CA TYR A 445 -14.55 -10.91 7.98
C TYR A 445 -13.30 -10.15 7.51
N THR A 446 -12.73 -9.32 8.37
CA THR A 446 -11.51 -8.55 8.08
C THR A 446 -10.34 -9.10 8.89
N PRO A 447 -9.37 -9.81 8.27
CA PRO A 447 -8.25 -10.43 8.98
C PRO A 447 -7.45 -9.46 9.86
N ARG A 448 -7.24 -8.23 9.36
CA ARG A 448 -6.51 -7.17 10.09
C ARG A 448 -7.20 -6.77 11.40
N GLU A 449 -8.52 -6.76 11.41
CA GLU A 449 -9.30 -6.36 12.59
C GLU A 449 -9.66 -7.56 13.48
N GLY A 450 -9.45 -8.78 13.00
CA GLY A 450 -9.80 -10.01 13.71
C GLY A 450 -11.30 -10.22 13.91
N LYS A 451 -12.16 -9.49 13.19
CA LYS A 451 -13.62 -9.49 13.42
C LYS A 451 -14.41 -9.37 12.13
N ILE A 452 -15.72 -9.60 12.23
CA ILE A 452 -16.68 -9.33 11.16
C ILE A 452 -17.05 -7.85 11.22
N VAL A 453 -16.90 -7.15 10.09
CA VAL A 453 -17.16 -5.72 9.96
C VAL A 453 -18.29 -5.51 8.97
N ARG A 454 -19.25 -4.67 9.36
CA ARG A 454 -20.26 -4.10 8.46
C ARG A 454 -19.83 -2.69 8.10
N SER A 455 -19.63 -2.42 6.81
CA SER A 455 -19.20 -1.11 6.31
C SER A 455 -20.07 -0.66 5.15
N THR A 456 -20.17 0.66 4.96
CA THR A 456 -20.68 1.24 3.73
C THR A 456 -19.52 1.71 2.87
N VAL A 457 -19.56 1.40 1.57
CA VAL A 457 -18.45 1.66 0.66
C VAL A 457 -18.98 2.00 -0.74
N THR A 458 -18.29 2.88 -1.43
CA THR A 458 -18.51 3.18 -2.85
C THR A 458 -18.15 1.99 -3.74
N ASP A 459 -18.61 2.01 -4.99
CA ASP A 459 -18.27 0.99 -5.99
C ASP A 459 -16.82 1.17 -6.50
N PRO A 460 -15.96 0.13 -6.50
CA PRO A 460 -14.65 0.21 -7.14
C PRO A 460 -14.71 0.58 -8.63
N TYR A 461 -15.80 0.22 -9.32
CA TYR A 461 -16.08 0.54 -10.71
C TYR A 461 -16.93 1.81 -10.86
N SER A 462 -16.95 2.70 -9.87
CA SER A 462 -17.67 3.99 -9.94
C SER A 462 -17.27 4.78 -11.19
N ILE A 463 -18.25 5.07 -12.06
CA ILE A 463 -18.05 5.89 -13.27
C ILE A 463 -18.36 7.37 -13.05
N GLY A 464 -18.94 7.70 -11.89
CA GLY A 464 -19.29 9.04 -11.46
C GLY A 464 -19.60 9.03 -9.96
N LEU A 465 -19.47 10.19 -9.32
CA LEU A 465 -19.44 10.33 -7.87
C LEU A 465 -20.18 11.59 -7.42
N SER A 466 -20.64 11.59 -6.18
CA SER A 466 -20.98 12.84 -5.48
C SER A 466 -19.72 13.58 -5.03
N MET A 467 -19.86 14.85 -4.65
CA MET A 467 -18.79 15.66 -4.06
C MET A 467 -18.05 14.91 -2.93
N ASN A 468 -16.72 15.02 -2.93
CA ASN A 468 -15.78 14.30 -2.05
C ASN A 468 -15.97 12.78 -2.06
N SER A 469 -16.42 12.25 -3.20
CA SER A 469 -16.55 10.81 -3.48
C SER A 469 -17.38 10.07 -2.42
N LYS A 470 -18.35 10.76 -1.80
CA LYS A 470 -19.14 10.22 -0.69
C LYS A 470 -20.15 9.17 -1.13
N ARG A 471 -20.53 9.13 -2.41
CA ARG A 471 -21.44 8.16 -3.02
C ARG A 471 -21.10 7.92 -4.48
N SER A 472 -21.32 6.71 -4.96
CA SER A 472 -21.28 6.34 -6.37
C SER A 472 -22.54 6.83 -7.08
N ALA A 473 -22.45 7.17 -8.36
CA ALA A 473 -23.59 7.61 -9.17
C ALA A 473 -23.96 6.58 -10.25
N ILE A 474 -25.25 6.44 -10.52
CA ILE A 474 -25.78 5.60 -11.60
C ILE A 474 -26.06 6.52 -12.79
N LEU A 475 -25.28 6.40 -13.87
CA LEU A 475 -25.29 7.39 -14.96
C LEU A 475 -25.47 6.73 -16.33
N ASP A 476 -26.16 7.44 -17.23
CA ASP A 476 -26.23 7.09 -18.65
C ASP A 476 -25.19 7.90 -19.43
N LEU A 477 -24.08 7.26 -19.79
CA LEU A 477 -22.96 7.87 -20.52
C LEU A 477 -23.28 8.21 -21.98
N SER A 478 -24.44 7.78 -22.49
CA SER A 478 -24.95 8.13 -23.82
C SER A 478 -25.81 9.40 -23.81
N SER A 479 -26.19 9.89 -22.62
CA SER A 479 -27.09 11.03 -22.46
C SER A 479 -26.42 12.39 -22.71
N VAL A 480 -27.24 13.41 -23.03
CA VAL A 480 -26.83 14.82 -23.17
C VAL A 480 -26.27 15.44 -21.88
N GLU A 481 -26.59 14.86 -20.73
CA GLU A 481 -26.06 15.29 -19.42
C GLU A 481 -24.59 14.92 -19.25
N THR A 482 -24.12 13.90 -19.97
CA THR A 482 -22.72 13.44 -19.89
C THR A 482 -21.92 13.78 -21.15
N GLN A 483 -22.54 14.30 -22.21
CA GLN A 483 -21.87 14.57 -23.49
C GLN A 483 -21.84 16.07 -23.81
N PRO A 484 -20.67 16.65 -24.12
CA PRO A 484 -20.62 17.98 -24.72
C PRO A 484 -21.19 17.94 -26.15
N SER A 485 -21.57 19.10 -26.68
CA SER A 485 -22.10 19.21 -28.04
C SER A 485 -21.09 18.65 -29.06
N GLY A 486 -21.57 17.84 -30.01
CA GLY A 486 -20.72 17.22 -31.04
C GLY A 486 -19.84 16.05 -30.57
N TRP A 487 -19.98 15.57 -29.32
CA TRP A 487 -19.15 14.47 -28.78
C TRP A 487 -19.19 13.19 -29.63
N ALA A 488 -20.38 12.76 -30.05
CA ALA A 488 -20.55 11.53 -30.83
C ALA A 488 -19.77 11.58 -32.17
N GLY A 489 -19.66 12.77 -32.78
CA GLY A 489 -18.96 12.99 -34.04
C GLY A 489 -17.51 13.46 -33.89
N LEU A 490 -16.94 13.44 -32.67
CA LEU A 490 -15.58 13.92 -32.42
C LEU A 490 -14.56 13.13 -33.25
N LYS A 491 -13.87 13.84 -34.15
CA LYS A 491 -12.76 13.31 -34.94
C LYS A 491 -11.44 13.55 -34.20
N LYS A 492 -10.57 12.53 -34.20
CA LYS A 492 -9.24 12.61 -33.61
C LYS A 492 -8.24 13.27 -34.57
N PRO A 493 -7.24 14.02 -34.07
CA PRO A 493 -6.11 14.48 -34.87
C PRO A 493 -5.44 13.30 -35.59
N ALA A 494 -4.99 13.50 -36.83
CA ALA A 494 -4.36 12.44 -37.61
C ALA A 494 -3.07 11.95 -36.94
N LEU A 495 -2.84 10.63 -36.97
CA LEU A 495 -1.60 10.02 -36.46
C LEU A 495 -1.25 8.83 -37.35
N ALA A 496 -0.18 8.97 -38.14
CA ALA A 496 0.22 7.94 -39.09
C ALA A 496 0.82 6.74 -38.36
N SER A 497 1.70 6.99 -37.39
CA SER A 497 2.33 5.97 -36.55
C SER A 497 2.43 6.42 -35.09
N LEU A 498 2.51 5.46 -34.15
CA LEU A 498 2.85 5.77 -32.75
C LEU A 498 4.27 6.31 -32.61
N SER A 499 5.17 6.06 -33.57
CA SER A 499 6.51 6.66 -33.62
C SER A 499 6.49 8.18 -33.84
N ASP A 500 5.37 8.74 -34.30
CA ASP A 500 5.20 10.18 -34.49
C ASP A 500 4.78 10.87 -33.18
N ALA A 501 4.69 10.13 -32.07
CA ALA A 501 4.29 10.65 -30.78
C ALA A 501 5.36 11.60 -30.19
N VAL A 502 4.97 12.87 -30.10
CA VAL A 502 5.63 13.90 -29.28
C VAL A 502 4.65 14.30 -28.18
N VAL A 503 5.08 14.13 -26.93
CA VAL A 503 4.23 14.23 -25.73
C VAL A 503 4.63 15.45 -24.89
N TYR A 504 3.62 16.19 -24.42
CA TYR A 504 3.77 17.30 -23.48
C TYR A 504 3.04 16.99 -22.18
N GLU A 505 3.78 16.81 -21.08
CA GLU A 505 3.21 16.57 -19.76
C GLU A 505 2.66 17.88 -19.16
N LEU A 506 1.44 17.85 -18.65
CA LEU A 506 0.70 19.02 -18.17
C LEU A 506 -0.22 18.65 -17.01
N HIS A 507 -0.37 19.57 -16.05
CA HIS A 507 -1.35 19.46 -14.98
C HIS A 507 -2.52 20.44 -15.20
N ILE A 508 -3.75 20.03 -14.83
CA ILE A 508 -4.99 20.80 -15.05
C ILE A 508 -4.92 22.19 -14.40
N ARG A 509 -4.41 22.28 -13.16
CA ARG A 509 -4.29 23.58 -12.48
C ARG A 509 -3.12 24.40 -12.98
N ASP A 510 -1.99 23.77 -13.26
CA ASP A 510 -0.80 24.48 -13.79
C ASP A 510 -1.13 25.20 -15.09
N PHE A 511 -1.96 24.57 -15.92
CA PHE A 511 -2.40 25.14 -17.20
C PHE A 511 -3.08 26.50 -17.08
N SER A 512 -3.91 26.72 -16.05
CA SER A 512 -4.87 27.83 -16.06
C SER A 512 -5.10 28.55 -14.73
N ALA A 513 -4.56 28.08 -13.61
CA ALA A 513 -4.81 28.67 -12.29
C ALA A 513 -4.46 30.18 -12.21
N ILE A 514 -3.51 30.64 -13.03
CA ILE A 514 -3.10 32.05 -13.11
C ILE A 514 -3.31 32.70 -14.48
N ASP A 515 -3.90 31.98 -15.45
CA ASP A 515 -4.14 32.55 -16.77
C ASP A 515 -5.31 33.55 -16.69
N ALA A 516 -4.97 34.84 -16.73
CA ALA A 516 -5.95 35.91 -16.63
C ALA A 516 -6.91 35.96 -17.83
N SER A 517 -6.56 35.36 -18.97
CA SER A 517 -7.44 35.26 -20.14
C SER A 517 -8.54 34.21 -19.97
N VAL A 518 -8.39 33.28 -19.03
CA VAL A 518 -9.42 32.32 -18.63
C VAL A 518 -10.37 33.00 -17.62
N PRO A 519 -11.70 32.89 -17.78
CA PRO A 519 -12.66 33.36 -16.79
C PRO A 519 -12.36 32.78 -15.40
N ALA A 520 -12.48 33.59 -14.35
CA ALA A 520 -12.00 33.23 -13.01
C ALA A 520 -12.61 31.92 -12.48
N GLU A 521 -13.89 31.70 -12.75
CA GLU A 521 -14.66 30.51 -12.38
C GLU A 521 -14.25 29.22 -13.14
N ARG A 522 -13.46 29.34 -14.21
CA ARG A 522 -12.94 28.22 -15.01
C ARG A 522 -11.45 27.94 -14.79
N ARG A 523 -10.76 28.76 -13.99
CA ARG A 523 -9.32 28.59 -13.74
C ARG A 523 -9.07 27.34 -12.91
N GLY A 524 -8.14 26.51 -13.39
CA GLY A 524 -7.81 25.23 -12.78
C GLY A 524 -8.90 24.17 -12.89
N THR A 525 -9.80 24.29 -13.88
CA THR A 525 -10.86 23.32 -14.16
C THR A 525 -10.75 22.77 -15.58
N TYR A 526 -11.47 21.69 -15.87
CA TYR A 526 -11.57 21.11 -17.22
C TYR A 526 -12.06 22.13 -18.26
N LEU A 527 -12.89 23.10 -17.86
CA LEU A 527 -13.43 24.09 -18.78
C LEU A 527 -12.39 25.07 -19.32
N ALA A 528 -11.23 25.22 -18.68
CA ALA A 528 -10.14 26.04 -19.20
C ALA A 528 -9.67 25.59 -20.60
N PHE A 529 -9.83 24.31 -20.92
CA PHE A 529 -9.44 23.73 -22.21
C PHE A 529 -10.50 23.90 -23.32
N THR A 530 -11.66 24.48 -23.00
CA THR A 530 -12.79 24.58 -23.94
C THR A 530 -12.85 25.89 -24.71
N ASP A 531 -12.12 26.92 -24.29
CA ASP A 531 -12.05 28.20 -24.99
C ASP A 531 -10.74 28.33 -25.79
N PRO A 532 -10.78 28.22 -27.13
CA PRO A 532 -9.60 28.30 -27.98
C PRO A 532 -8.94 29.69 -28.00
N ASN A 533 -9.56 30.72 -27.43
CA ASN A 533 -9.06 32.09 -27.45
C ASN A 533 -8.20 32.46 -26.25
N THR A 534 -8.15 31.61 -25.23
CA THR A 534 -7.32 31.79 -24.03
C THR A 534 -5.84 31.64 -24.37
N ALA A 535 -4.96 32.25 -23.57
CA ALA A 535 -3.52 32.24 -23.80
C ALA A 535 -2.96 30.81 -23.75
N GLY A 536 -3.37 30.01 -22.76
CA GLY A 536 -3.01 28.60 -22.66
C GLY A 536 -3.42 27.79 -23.90
N MET A 537 -4.66 27.92 -24.39
CA MET A 537 -5.11 27.16 -25.56
C MET A 537 -4.47 27.64 -26.87
N LYS A 538 -4.19 28.94 -27.02
CA LYS A 538 -3.39 29.47 -28.14
C LYS A 538 -1.97 28.92 -28.13
N HIS A 539 -1.36 28.83 -26.96
CA HIS A 539 -0.04 28.23 -26.79
C HIS A 539 -0.02 26.75 -27.19
N LEU A 540 -0.97 25.96 -26.68
CA LEU A 540 -1.10 24.55 -27.03
C LEU A 540 -1.33 24.35 -28.54
N ARG A 541 -2.17 25.18 -29.17
CA ARG A 541 -2.36 25.15 -30.62
C ARG A 541 -1.05 25.43 -31.37
N ALA A 542 -0.29 26.45 -30.95
CA ALA A 542 0.99 26.77 -31.58
C ALA A 542 2.01 25.63 -31.45
N LEU A 543 2.03 24.93 -30.31
CA LEU A 543 2.83 23.71 -30.14
C LEU A 543 2.37 22.59 -31.07
N ALA A 544 1.05 22.40 -31.21
CA ALA A 544 0.48 21.41 -32.11
C ALA A 544 0.85 21.70 -33.58
N GLU A 545 0.75 22.96 -34.00
CA GLU A 545 1.18 23.42 -35.33
C GLU A 545 2.69 23.22 -35.57
N ALA A 546 3.50 23.28 -34.50
CA ALA A 546 4.94 23.01 -34.57
C ALA A 546 5.30 21.50 -34.56
N GLY A 547 4.34 20.61 -34.33
CA GLY A 547 4.52 19.15 -34.36
C GLY A 547 4.29 18.41 -33.03
N LEU A 548 3.84 19.09 -31.98
CA LEU A 548 3.34 18.39 -30.78
C LEU A 548 2.09 17.58 -31.13
N THR A 549 1.98 16.36 -30.60
CA THR A 549 0.87 15.46 -30.97
C THR A 549 0.00 15.04 -29.78
N PHE A 550 0.57 14.91 -28.58
CA PHE A 550 -0.14 14.50 -27.38
C PHE A 550 0.09 15.48 -26.22
N VAL A 551 -0.95 15.68 -25.41
CA VAL A 551 -0.85 16.19 -24.06
C VAL A 551 -1.05 15.03 -23.09
N HIS A 552 -0.07 14.78 -22.24
CA HIS A 552 -0.15 13.86 -21.10
C HIS A 552 -0.60 14.64 -19.89
N LEU A 553 -1.82 14.37 -19.45
CA LEU A 553 -2.38 14.98 -18.25
C LEU A 553 -1.95 14.17 -17.02
N LEU A 554 -1.36 14.86 -16.02
CA LEU A 554 -1.24 14.34 -14.65
C LEU A 554 -2.61 13.83 -14.14
N PRO A 555 -2.65 13.01 -13.09
CA PRO A 555 -3.86 12.33 -12.62
C PRO A 555 -5.16 13.16 -12.70
N THR A 556 -6.10 12.68 -13.50
CA THR A 556 -7.44 13.28 -13.68
C THR A 556 -8.58 12.31 -13.32
N PHE A 557 -8.25 11.12 -12.83
CA PHE A 557 -9.20 10.26 -12.11
C PHE A 557 -9.42 10.80 -10.70
N ASP A 558 -10.43 10.31 -9.97
CA ASP A 558 -10.77 10.75 -8.61
C ASP A 558 -9.62 10.49 -7.61
N ILE A 559 -9.11 11.58 -7.02
CA ILE A 559 -7.97 11.58 -6.08
C ILE A 559 -8.45 11.81 -4.64
N ALA A 560 -7.62 11.42 -3.67
CA ALA A 560 -7.96 11.52 -2.26
C ALA A 560 -7.59 12.86 -1.62
N SER A 561 -6.59 13.57 -2.14
CA SER A 561 -5.83 14.59 -1.41
C SER A 561 -6.36 16.01 -1.54
N VAL A 562 -7.31 16.26 -2.44
CA VAL A 562 -7.92 17.58 -2.62
C VAL A 562 -9.37 17.55 -2.19
N ASN A 563 -9.77 18.47 -1.31
CA ASN A 563 -11.18 18.63 -0.97
C ASN A 563 -11.92 19.21 -2.19
N GLU A 564 -12.92 18.48 -2.68
CA GLU A 564 -13.72 18.89 -3.82
C GLU A 564 -14.61 20.09 -3.50
N ASP A 565 -14.95 20.34 -2.22
CA ASP A 565 -15.73 21.50 -1.77
C ASP A 565 -14.86 22.78 -1.76
N PRO A 566 -15.08 23.72 -2.70
CA PRO A 566 -14.28 24.94 -2.76
C PRO A 566 -14.40 25.81 -1.51
N ALA A 567 -15.51 25.73 -0.77
CA ALA A 567 -15.72 26.51 0.45
C ALA A 567 -14.87 26.00 1.62
N GLN A 568 -14.34 24.78 1.55
CA GLN A 568 -13.47 24.19 2.55
C GLN A 568 -11.98 24.32 2.21
N ARG A 569 -11.67 24.93 1.06
CA ARG A 569 -10.29 25.15 0.63
C ARG A 569 -9.74 26.50 1.09
N SER A 570 -8.44 26.55 1.32
CA SER A 570 -7.68 27.75 1.62
C SER A 570 -6.61 27.96 0.55
N GLU A 571 -6.61 29.10 -0.14
CA GLU A 571 -5.61 29.40 -1.17
C GLU A 571 -4.45 30.22 -0.59
N THR A 572 -3.25 30.03 -1.13
CA THR A 572 -2.06 30.82 -0.71
C THR A 572 -2.24 32.31 -1.04
N ASN A 573 -1.79 33.19 -0.12
CA ASN A 573 -1.81 34.62 -0.35
C ASN A 573 -0.72 35.06 -1.35
N ARG A 574 -1.07 35.07 -2.65
CA ARG A 574 -0.15 35.45 -3.73
C ARG A 574 0.38 36.89 -3.62
N ALA A 575 -0.42 37.81 -3.07
CA ALA A 575 0.01 39.20 -2.88
C ALA A 575 1.08 39.33 -1.78
N ALA A 576 1.00 38.48 -0.75
CA ALA A 576 2.07 38.36 0.24
C ALA A 576 3.33 37.76 -0.39
N LEU A 577 3.20 36.66 -1.15
CA LEU A 577 4.33 36.02 -1.84
C LEU A 577 5.10 36.97 -2.74
N ALA A 578 4.41 37.82 -3.51
CA ALA A 578 5.04 38.76 -4.44
C ALA A 578 5.92 39.83 -3.77
N ARG A 579 5.81 40.02 -2.44
CA ARG A 579 6.60 40.99 -1.67
C ARG A 579 7.84 40.38 -1.02
N LEU A 580 7.99 39.05 -1.07
CA LEU A 580 9.07 38.34 -0.42
C LEU A 580 10.31 38.29 -1.33
N GLY A 581 11.50 38.39 -0.73
CA GLY A 581 12.76 38.35 -1.48
C GLY A 581 13.08 36.95 -2.02
N PRO A 582 13.71 36.81 -3.21
CA PRO A 582 13.85 35.53 -3.90
C PRO A 582 14.65 34.46 -3.16
N ALA A 583 15.51 34.84 -2.21
CA ALA A 583 16.30 33.93 -1.37
C ALA A 583 15.71 33.69 0.03
N SER A 584 14.51 34.20 0.30
CA SER A 584 13.85 34.07 1.60
C SER A 584 13.09 32.75 1.71
N ASP A 585 13.12 32.14 2.89
CA ASP A 585 12.29 30.97 3.22
C ASP A 585 10.86 31.36 3.60
N ALA A 586 10.53 32.65 3.64
CA ALA A 586 9.17 33.10 3.95
C ALA A 586 8.15 32.66 2.89
N GLN A 587 8.56 32.41 1.65
CA GLN A 587 7.68 31.96 0.57
C GLN A 587 7.13 30.57 0.88
N GLN A 588 8.02 29.62 1.20
CA GLN A 588 7.58 28.27 1.56
C GLN A 588 6.75 28.28 2.85
N ALA A 589 7.09 29.15 3.82
CA ALA A 589 6.32 29.28 5.06
C ALA A 589 4.91 29.85 4.83
N GLU A 590 4.73 30.73 3.84
CA GLU A 590 3.42 31.22 3.43
C GLU A 590 2.60 30.15 2.71
N ILE A 591 3.22 29.39 1.80
CA ILE A 591 2.58 28.23 1.12
C ILE A 591 2.15 27.17 2.15
N ALA A 592 3.02 26.86 3.12
CA ALA A 592 2.78 25.85 4.16
C ALA A 592 1.51 26.12 4.99
N LYS A 593 1.02 27.35 5.06
CA LYS A 593 -0.24 27.69 5.76
C LYS A 593 -1.48 27.12 5.09
N ALA A 594 -1.39 26.89 3.77
CA ALA A 594 -2.46 26.36 2.93
C ALA A 594 -2.24 24.90 2.52
N LEU A 595 -1.07 24.32 2.86
CA LEU A 595 -0.76 22.91 2.58
C LEU A 595 -1.88 21.99 3.10
N ASP A 596 -2.23 20.98 2.30
CA ASP A 596 -3.33 20.03 2.53
C ASP A 596 -4.75 20.64 2.56
N LYS A 597 -4.87 21.95 2.33
CA LYS A 597 -6.14 22.68 2.32
C LYS A 597 -6.36 23.47 1.04
N ASP A 598 -5.35 23.64 0.21
CA ASP A 598 -5.51 24.31 -1.07
C ASP A 598 -6.13 23.35 -2.10
N ALA A 599 -6.24 23.83 -3.34
CA ALA A 599 -6.75 23.03 -4.43
C ALA A 599 -5.63 22.27 -5.18
N PHE A 600 -4.42 22.16 -4.63
CA PHE A 600 -3.26 21.67 -5.37
C PHE A 600 -2.73 20.34 -4.83
N ASN A 601 -2.81 19.32 -5.67
CA ASN A 601 -1.98 18.13 -5.58
C ASN A 601 -1.69 17.64 -7.01
N TRP A 602 -0.63 16.87 -7.19
CA TRP A 602 -0.42 16.16 -8.45
C TRP A 602 -1.44 15.04 -8.65
N GLY A 603 -1.95 14.43 -7.58
CA GLY A 603 -3.03 13.46 -7.65
C GLY A 603 -2.59 11.99 -7.75
N TYR A 604 -1.32 11.68 -7.42
CA TYR A 604 -0.82 10.29 -7.35
C TYR A 604 -1.28 9.59 -6.07
N ASP A 605 -2.58 9.65 -5.79
CA ASP A 605 -3.21 9.15 -4.58
C ASP A 605 -4.64 8.65 -4.89
N PRO A 606 -4.77 7.52 -5.61
CA PRO A 606 -6.05 7.09 -6.16
C PRO A 606 -7.11 6.82 -5.11
N TYR A 607 -8.30 7.36 -5.36
CA TYR A 607 -9.52 7.00 -4.64
C TYR A 607 -10.47 6.17 -5.52
N HIS A 608 -10.88 6.68 -6.69
CA HIS A 608 -11.67 5.92 -7.67
C HIS A 608 -11.12 6.07 -9.10
N PHE A 609 -10.69 4.95 -9.68
CA PHE A 609 -9.97 4.97 -10.95
C PHE A 609 -10.82 5.30 -12.19
N ASN A 610 -12.15 5.15 -12.13
CA ASN A 610 -13.06 5.26 -13.29
C ASN A 610 -13.91 6.54 -13.30
N ALA A 611 -13.76 7.42 -12.31
CA ALA A 611 -14.49 8.68 -12.24
C ALA A 611 -13.52 9.85 -12.47
N PRO A 612 -13.89 10.90 -13.22
CA PRO A 612 -13.10 12.12 -13.28
C PRO A 612 -13.00 12.80 -11.90
N GLU A 613 -11.87 13.43 -11.62
CA GLU A 613 -11.64 14.22 -10.41
C GLU A 613 -12.64 15.37 -10.31
N GLY A 614 -13.31 15.52 -9.16
CA GLY A 614 -14.35 16.53 -8.98
C GLY A 614 -13.81 17.92 -8.66
N SER A 615 -12.63 18.04 -8.02
CA SER A 615 -12.03 19.35 -7.74
C SER A 615 -11.62 20.14 -8.99
N TYR A 616 -11.52 19.45 -10.14
CA TYR A 616 -11.29 20.04 -11.46
C TYR A 616 -12.58 20.32 -12.24
N ALA A 617 -13.76 20.03 -11.71
CA ALA A 617 -15.03 20.52 -12.25
C ALA A 617 -15.39 21.89 -11.66
N THR A 618 -16.26 22.65 -12.34
CA THR A 618 -16.83 23.86 -11.74
C THR A 618 -17.79 23.48 -10.60
N PRO A 619 -18.01 24.37 -9.60
CA PRO A 619 -18.78 24.04 -8.40
C PRO A 619 -20.19 23.50 -8.67
N ASP A 620 -20.85 23.99 -9.73
CA ASP A 620 -22.19 23.57 -10.16
C ASP A 620 -22.23 22.22 -10.89
N ALA A 621 -21.06 21.65 -11.23
CA ALA A 621 -20.91 20.44 -12.01
C ALA A 621 -20.12 19.34 -11.27
N ILE A 622 -19.77 19.54 -10.00
CA ILE A 622 -19.01 18.54 -9.22
C ILE A 622 -19.77 17.22 -9.14
N ASP A 623 -21.09 17.21 -9.00
CA ASP A 623 -21.84 15.97 -8.78
C ASP A 623 -22.17 15.21 -10.09
N GLY A 624 -21.91 13.91 -10.09
CA GLY A 624 -22.44 12.95 -11.06
C GLY A 624 -22.07 13.25 -12.52
N ALA A 625 -23.08 13.53 -13.35
CA ALA A 625 -22.92 13.72 -14.79
C ALA A 625 -22.12 14.99 -15.17
N GLY A 626 -22.16 16.03 -14.34
CA GLY A 626 -21.53 17.33 -14.62
C GLY A 626 -20.03 17.21 -14.88
N ARG A 627 -19.29 16.58 -13.95
CA ARG A 627 -17.83 16.40 -14.04
C ARG A 627 -17.43 15.59 -15.27
N ILE A 628 -18.23 14.59 -15.65
CA ILE A 628 -18.02 13.77 -16.85
C ILE A 628 -18.16 14.61 -18.12
N LYS A 629 -19.20 15.45 -18.19
CA LYS A 629 -19.43 16.33 -19.34
C LYS A 629 -18.28 17.32 -19.52
N GLN A 630 -17.78 17.88 -18.42
CA GLN A 630 -16.65 18.82 -18.46
C GLN A 630 -15.33 18.12 -18.82
N PHE A 631 -15.05 16.93 -18.27
CA PHE A 631 -13.90 16.12 -18.67
C PHE A 631 -13.90 15.81 -20.17
N ARG A 632 -15.04 15.34 -20.70
CA ARG A 632 -15.20 15.10 -22.14
C ARG A 632 -15.07 16.40 -22.95
N GLY A 633 -15.52 17.52 -22.40
CA GLY A 633 -15.32 18.86 -22.97
C GLY A 633 -13.85 19.22 -23.11
N MET A 634 -13.02 18.93 -22.10
CA MET A 634 -11.57 19.09 -22.16
C MET A 634 -10.94 18.22 -23.26
N VAL A 635 -11.28 16.92 -23.30
CA VAL A 635 -10.78 16.00 -24.34
C VAL A 635 -11.14 16.51 -25.74
N GLN A 636 -12.39 16.95 -25.92
CA GLN A 636 -12.86 17.55 -27.16
C GLN A 636 -12.08 18.83 -27.51
N GLY A 637 -11.88 19.74 -26.56
CA GLY A 637 -11.16 21.01 -26.77
C GLY A 637 -9.70 20.80 -27.18
N LEU A 638 -8.99 19.88 -26.53
CA LEU A 638 -7.62 19.49 -26.89
C LEU A 638 -7.55 18.87 -28.29
N ASN A 639 -8.47 17.96 -28.62
CA ASN A 639 -8.54 17.37 -29.96
C ASN A 639 -8.82 18.40 -31.05
N GLN A 640 -9.67 19.39 -30.77
CA GLN A 640 -9.99 20.45 -31.74
C GLN A 640 -8.82 21.39 -32.04
N VAL A 641 -7.84 21.51 -31.13
CA VAL A 641 -6.58 22.24 -31.39
C VAL A 641 -5.46 21.34 -31.91
N GLY A 642 -5.77 20.10 -32.30
CA GLY A 642 -4.81 19.20 -32.94
C GLY A 642 -4.07 18.25 -31.99
N LEU A 643 -4.43 18.22 -30.70
CA LEU A 643 -3.72 17.43 -29.68
C LEU A 643 -4.55 16.24 -29.21
N ARG A 644 -3.92 15.07 -29.17
CA ARG A 644 -4.45 13.86 -28.53
C ARG A 644 -4.23 13.91 -27.02
N VAL A 645 -5.02 13.15 -26.25
CA VAL A 645 -4.96 13.16 -24.77
C VAL A 645 -4.45 11.84 -24.22
N VAL A 646 -3.33 11.89 -23.50
CA VAL A 646 -2.84 10.80 -22.65
C VAL A 646 -3.28 11.06 -21.21
N MET A 647 -3.78 10.04 -20.52
CA MET A 647 -4.02 10.08 -19.08
C MET A 647 -2.87 9.41 -18.32
N ASP A 648 -2.40 10.05 -17.25
CA ASP A 648 -1.65 9.36 -16.21
C ASP A 648 -2.58 8.43 -15.42
N VAL A 649 -2.20 7.16 -15.30
CA VAL A 649 -2.97 6.15 -14.58
C VAL A 649 -2.10 5.48 -13.52
N VAL A 650 -2.62 5.40 -12.30
CA VAL A 650 -1.84 5.07 -11.09
C VAL A 650 -2.37 3.78 -10.46
N TYR A 651 -2.45 2.70 -11.24
CA TYR A 651 -3.02 1.45 -10.74
C TYR A 651 -2.14 0.72 -9.73
N ASN A 652 -0.89 1.14 -9.52
CA ASN A 652 0.11 0.42 -8.72
C ASN A 652 -0.15 0.52 -7.20
N HIS A 653 -0.98 1.45 -6.74
CA HIS A 653 -1.39 1.58 -5.34
C HIS A 653 -2.78 2.23 -5.19
N THR A 654 -3.32 2.23 -3.98
CA THR A 654 -4.42 3.13 -3.58
C THR A 654 -3.97 4.06 -2.46
N SER A 655 -4.70 5.17 -2.25
CA SER A 655 -4.39 6.12 -1.18
C SER A 655 -4.49 5.48 0.23
N GLN A 656 -5.50 4.64 0.46
CA GLN A 656 -5.74 3.96 1.74
C GLN A 656 -6.22 2.51 1.54
N SER A 657 -6.09 1.69 2.59
CA SER A 657 -6.49 0.27 2.66
C SER A 657 -7.20 -0.02 3.99
N GLY A 658 -7.58 -1.28 4.24
CA GLY A 658 -8.26 -1.69 5.47
C GLY A 658 -9.64 -1.04 5.64
N THR A 659 -9.96 -0.67 6.87
CA THR A 659 -11.23 -0.06 7.27
C THR A 659 -11.23 1.48 7.21
N GLU A 660 -10.12 2.08 6.75
CA GLU A 660 -9.91 3.54 6.69
C GLU A 660 -10.93 4.24 5.78
N GLU A 661 -11.17 5.54 5.98
CA GLU A 661 -12.25 6.29 5.32
C GLU A 661 -12.22 6.16 3.79
N LYS A 662 -11.05 6.35 3.17
CA LYS A 662 -10.86 6.33 1.71
C LYS A 662 -10.43 4.96 1.16
N SER A 663 -10.53 3.91 1.97
CA SER A 663 -10.39 2.52 1.50
C SER A 663 -11.68 2.07 0.81
N VAL A 664 -11.55 1.52 -0.41
CA VAL A 664 -12.67 1.00 -1.20
C VAL A 664 -12.54 -0.51 -1.38
N PHE A 665 -11.48 -0.96 -2.08
CA PHE A 665 -11.26 -2.37 -2.39
C PHE A 665 -11.19 -3.26 -1.14
N ASP A 666 -10.47 -2.82 -0.11
CA ASP A 666 -10.20 -3.65 1.07
C ASP A 666 -11.43 -3.80 1.98
N LYS A 667 -12.39 -2.88 1.91
CA LYS A 667 -13.68 -3.00 2.63
C LYS A 667 -14.59 -4.04 1.97
N ILE A 668 -14.36 -4.38 0.70
CA ILE A 668 -15.18 -5.31 -0.07
C ILE A 668 -14.58 -6.72 -0.07
N VAL A 669 -13.29 -6.84 -0.39
CA VAL A 669 -12.56 -8.12 -0.38
C VAL A 669 -11.24 -7.94 0.37
N PRO A 670 -11.26 -8.00 1.71
CA PRO A 670 -10.08 -7.75 2.55
C PRO A 670 -8.89 -8.62 2.16
N GLY A 671 -7.73 -7.98 1.95
CA GLY A 671 -6.46 -8.64 1.64
C GLY A 671 -6.32 -9.21 0.22
N TYR A 672 -7.28 -8.97 -0.68
CA TYR A 672 -7.23 -9.49 -2.05
C TYR A 672 -6.62 -8.51 -3.06
N TYR A 673 -7.04 -7.24 -3.07
CA TYR A 673 -6.58 -6.29 -4.10
C TYR A 673 -5.18 -5.72 -3.83
N TYR A 674 -4.63 -6.02 -2.65
CA TYR A 674 -3.36 -5.50 -2.16
C TYR A 674 -2.29 -6.57 -2.15
N ARG A 675 -1.05 -6.15 -2.39
CA ARG A 675 0.09 -7.05 -2.22
C ARG A 675 0.47 -7.07 -0.75
N LEU A 676 0.59 -8.28 -0.21
CA LEU A 676 0.90 -8.48 1.19
C LEU A 676 2.32 -9.01 1.39
N ASN A 677 2.96 -8.59 2.47
CA ASN A 677 4.22 -9.13 2.95
C ASN A 677 4.01 -10.51 3.63
N ASN A 678 5.07 -11.09 4.18
CA ASN A 678 5.03 -12.41 4.82
C ASN A 678 4.26 -12.47 6.15
N GLU A 679 3.77 -11.34 6.66
CA GLU A 679 2.92 -11.26 7.86
C GLU A 679 1.48 -10.89 7.52
N GLY A 680 1.15 -10.68 6.25
CA GLY A 680 -0.17 -10.21 5.81
C GLY A 680 -0.37 -8.71 5.90
N ARG A 681 0.69 -7.90 6.07
CA ARG A 681 0.61 -6.43 6.00
C ARG A 681 0.73 -5.98 4.54
N VAL A 682 0.03 -4.90 4.20
CA VAL A 682 0.11 -4.30 2.85
C VAL A 682 1.52 -3.75 2.61
N GLU A 683 2.10 -4.10 1.45
CA GLU A 683 3.37 -3.56 0.98
C GLU A 683 3.22 -2.08 0.59
N ARG A 684 4.27 -1.26 0.80
CA ARG A 684 4.20 0.20 0.56
C ARG A 684 5.37 0.81 -0.20
N SER A 685 6.07 -0.01 -0.99
CA SER A 685 7.24 0.48 -1.72
C SER A 685 6.93 1.59 -2.71
N THR A 686 5.69 1.70 -3.20
CA THR A 686 5.31 2.72 -4.20
C THR A 686 5.15 4.11 -3.59
N CYS A 687 4.85 4.18 -2.29
CA CYS A 687 4.58 5.35 -1.42
C CYS A 687 3.37 5.07 -0.51
N CYS A 688 2.40 4.33 -1.03
CA CYS A 688 1.08 4.07 -0.44
C CYS A 688 0.74 2.58 -0.52
N GLU A 689 -0.54 2.20 -0.55
CA GLU A 689 -0.97 0.81 -0.38
C GLU A 689 -0.85 0.03 -1.70
N ASN A 690 0.24 -0.73 -1.90
CA ASN A 690 0.55 -1.40 -3.16
C ASN A 690 -0.58 -2.37 -3.58
N THR A 691 -1.04 -2.25 -4.82
CA THR A 691 -2.02 -3.20 -5.39
C THR A 691 -1.34 -4.46 -5.91
N ALA A 692 -2.08 -5.57 -5.95
CA ALA A 692 -1.62 -6.86 -6.44
C ALA A 692 -2.18 -7.16 -7.84
N SER A 693 -1.59 -6.58 -8.89
CA SER A 693 -2.03 -6.81 -10.28
C SER A 693 -1.94 -8.29 -10.72
N GLU A 694 -1.12 -9.09 -10.04
CA GLU A 694 -1.01 -10.55 -10.23
C GLU A 694 -2.27 -11.32 -9.81
N ASN A 695 -3.15 -10.71 -9.00
CA ASN A 695 -4.44 -11.29 -8.65
C ASN A 695 -5.45 -11.03 -9.77
N ALA A 696 -6.15 -12.07 -10.21
CA ALA A 696 -6.89 -12.07 -11.47
C ALA A 696 -7.93 -10.93 -11.59
N MET A 697 -8.66 -10.63 -10.51
CA MET A 697 -9.70 -9.59 -10.52
C MET A 697 -9.13 -8.18 -10.40
N MET A 698 -7.93 -7.99 -9.85
CA MET A 698 -7.21 -6.71 -9.96
C MET A 698 -6.69 -6.52 -11.38
N GLY A 699 -6.13 -7.56 -12.00
CA GLY A 699 -5.72 -7.49 -13.41
C GLY A 699 -6.86 -7.22 -14.38
N LYS A 700 -8.02 -7.85 -14.14
CA LYS A 700 -9.27 -7.52 -14.85
C LYS A 700 -9.68 -6.06 -14.64
N PHE A 701 -9.67 -5.57 -13.40
CA PHE A 701 -10.03 -4.19 -13.10
C PHE A 701 -9.19 -3.19 -13.90
N ILE A 702 -7.86 -3.37 -13.91
CA ILE A 702 -6.94 -2.51 -14.67
C ILE A 702 -7.31 -2.50 -16.15
N THR A 703 -7.52 -3.69 -16.75
CA THR A 703 -7.88 -3.81 -18.16
C THR A 703 -9.24 -3.15 -18.46
N ASP A 704 -10.26 -3.43 -17.65
CA ASP A 704 -11.60 -2.89 -17.79
C ASP A 704 -11.61 -1.36 -17.65
N SER A 705 -10.85 -0.82 -16.68
CA SER A 705 -10.69 0.62 -16.43
C SER A 705 -10.06 1.35 -17.61
N VAL A 706 -8.94 0.82 -18.14
CA VAL A 706 -8.26 1.42 -19.30
C VAL A 706 -9.16 1.42 -20.55
N VAL A 707 -9.83 0.29 -20.81
CA VAL A 707 -10.79 0.18 -21.92
C VAL A 707 -11.98 1.11 -21.71
N PHE A 708 -12.44 1.28 -20.47
CA PHE A 708 -13.50 2.22 -20.11
C PHE A 708 -13.10 3.65 -20.46
N TRP A 709 -11.93 4.14 -20.04
CA TRP A 709 -11.45 5.48 -20.37
C TRP A 709 -11.28 5.68 -21.89
N ALA A 710 -10.69 4.70 -22.56
CA ALA A 710 -10.50 4.73 -24.02
C ALA A 710 -11.85 4.85 -24.76
N ARG A 711 -12.83 4.03 -24.41
CA ARG A 711 -14.12 3.98 -25.10
C ARG A 711 -15.08 5.10 -24.66
N ALA A 712 -15.30 5.24 -23.36
CA ALA A 712 -16.30 6.14 -22.81
C ALA A 712 -15.86 7.61 -22.85
N HIS A 713 -14.56 7.88 -22.70
CA HIS A 713 -14.02 9.24 -22.66
C HIS A 713 -13.10 9.55 -23.84
N LYS A 714 -13.01 8.65 -24.82
CA LYS A 714 -12.19 8.80 -26.03
C LYS A 714 -10.75 9.18 -25.69
N VAL A 715 -10.17 8.64 -24.63
CA VAL A 715 -8.76 8.91 -24.26
C VAL A 715 -7.84 8.29 -25.32
N ASP A 716 -6.78 9.00 -25.70
CA ASP A 716 -5.88 8.65 -26.81
C ASP A 716 -4.57 7.97 -26.35
N GLY A 717 -4.35 7.83 -25.05
CA GLY A 717 -3.21 7.10 -24.53
C GLY A 717 -3.16 7.03 -23.01
N PHE A 718 -2.26 6.20 -22.49
CA PHE A 718 -2.10 5.95 -21.07
C PHE A 718 -0.62 5.90 -20.70
N ARG A 719 -0.25 6.69 -19.70
CA ARG A 719 1.04 6.62 -19.00
C ARG A 719 0.81 5.89 -17.68
N PHE A 720 1.44 4.73 -17.51
CA PHE A 720 1.36 3.94 -16.28
C PHE A 720 2.43 4.40 -15.29
N ASP A 721 1.96 4.98 -14.19
CA ASP A 721 2.79 5.26 -13.02
C ASP A 721 3.34 3.99 -12.42
N LEU A 722 4.63 4.00 -12.06
CA LEU A 722 5.37 2.85 -11.53
C LEU A 722 5.00 1.52 -12.21
N MET A 723 4.98 1.51 -13.55
CA MET A 723 4.60 0.36 -14.37
C MET A 723 5.35 -0.93 -14.00
N GLY A 724 6.57 -0.82 -13.47
CA GLY A 724 7.35 -1.93 -12.91
C GLY A 724 6.67 -2.72 -11.78
N HIS A 725 5.63 -2.18 -11.13
CA HIS A 725 4.83 -2.87 -10.10
C HIS A 725 3.65 -3.67 -10.68
N HIS A 726 3.45 -3.62 -12.00
CA HIS A 726 2.49 -4.45 -12.71
C HIS A 726 3.14 -5.68 -13.32
N MET A 727 2.38 -6.77 -13.43
CA MET A 727 2.84 -7.94 -14.18
C MET A 727 2.90 -7.63 -15.68
N LEU A 728 3.92 -8.15 -16.37
CA LEU A 728 4.03 -8.01 -17.83
C LEU A 728 2.82 -8.60 -18.57
N ALA A 729 2.26 -9.69 -18.05
CA ALA A 729 1.05 -10.32 -18.59
C ALA A 729 -0.15 -9.35 -18.61
N ASN A 730 -0.33 -8.56 -17.54
CA ASN A 730 -1.38 -7.56 -17.47
C ASN A 730 -1.17 -6.44 -18.49
N MET A 731 0.06 -5.94 -18.62
CA MET A 731 0.36 -4.85 -19.57
C MET A 731 0.14 -5.29 -21.03
N THR A 732 0.54 -6.52 -21.36
CA THR A 732 0.29 -7.09 -22.70
C THR A 732 -1.20 -7.37 -22.94
N GLN A 733 -1.96 -7.77 -21.92
CA GLN A 733 -3.42 -7.89 -21.99
C GLN A 733 -4.09 -6.53 -22.23
N VAL A 734 -3.66 -5.47 -21.53
CA VAL A 734 -4.14 -4.10 -21.75
C VAL A 734 -3.88 -3.67 -23.19
N ARG A 735 -2.67 -3.88 -23.70
CA ARG A 735 -2.32 -3.56 -25.11
C ARG A 735 -3.24 -4.29 -26.09
N ALA A 736 -3.45 -5.60 -25.90
CA ALA A 736 -4.32 -6.40 -26.75
C ALA A 736 -5.79 -5.96 -26.67
N ALA A 737 -6.29 -5.61 -25.48
CA ALA A 737 -7.65 -5.13 -25.28
C ALA A 737 -7.88 -3.77 -25.95
N LEU A 738 -6.89 -2.87 -25.88
CA LEU A 738 -6.92 -1.61 -26.62
C LEU A 738 -6.91 -1.86 -28.13
N ASP A 739 -6.04 -2.73 -28.65
CA ASP A 739 -5.94 -3.02 -30.09
C ASP A 739 -7.22 -3.61 -30.70
N ALA A 740 -8.08 -4.21 -29.87
CA ALA A 740 -9.38 -4.73 -30.27
C ALA A 740 -10.46 -3.66 -30.45
N LEU A 741 -10.25 -2.43 -29.97
CA LEU A 741 -11.20 -1.33 -30.11
C LEU A 741 -11.16 -0.73 -31.52
N THR A 742 -12.33 -0.55 -32.12
CA THR A 742 -12.46 -0.04 -33.50
C THR A 742 -13.39 1.16 -33.58
N LEU A 743 -13.20 2.01 -34.60
CA LEU A 743 -14.05 3.19 -34.81
C LEU A 743 -15.52 2.80 -35.02
N GLU A 744 -15.78 1.71 -35.73
CA GLU A 744 -17.13 1.25 -36.05
C GLU A 744 -17.88 0.76 -34.80
N LYS A 745 -17.24 -0.07 -33.98
CA LYS A 745 -17.88 -0.70 -32.82
C LYS A 745 -17.82 0.16 -31.56
N ASP A 746 -16.68 0.79 -31.32
CA ASP A 746 -16.34 1.42 -30.03
C ASP A 746 -16.17 2.95 -30.15
N GLY A 747 -16.17 3.48 -31.37
CA GLY A 747 -16.02 4.92 -31.62
C GLY A 747 -14.60 5.45 -31.42
N VAL A 748 -13.59 4.57 -31.30
CA VAL A 748 -12.16 4.90 -31.17
C VAL A 748 -11.28 3.90 -31.93
N ASP A 749 -10.17 4.36 -32.50
CA ASP A 749 -9.16 3.48 -33.11
C ASP A 749 -8.11 3.07 -32.06
N GLY A 750 -8.27 1.88 -31.51
CA GLY A 750 -7.45 1.36 -30.43
C GLY A 750 -5.97 1.20 -30.75
N ARG A 751 -5.64 0.93 -32.02
CA ARG A 751 -4.24 0.79 -32.47
C ARG A 751 -3.48 2.10 -32.48
N LYS A 752 -4.18 3.23 -32.37
CA LYS A 752 -3.61 4.58 -32.26
C LYS A 752 -3.51 5.07 -30.82
N ILE A 753 -3.90 4.24 -29.85
CA ILE A 753 -3.81 4.57 -28.43
C ILE A 753 -2.37 4.34 -27.97
N LEU A 754 -1.71 5.39 -27.49
CA LEU A 754 -0.34 5.32 -26.98
C LEU A 754 -0.31 4.63 -25.60
N LEU A 755 0.64 3.72 -25.36
CA LEU A 755 0.77 3.03 -24.08
C LEU A 755 2.24 3.00 -23.64
N TYR A 756 2.55 3.61 -22.51
CA TYR A 756 3.90 3.67 -21.95
C TYR A 756 3.86 3.83 -20.42
N GLY A 757 5.01 3.79 -19.75
CA GLY A 757 5.05 4.04 -18.31
C GLY A 757 6.44 3.94 -17.69
N GLU A 758 6.46 3.90 -16.38
CA GLU A 758 7.68 3.84 -15.56
C GLU A 758 8.11 2.40 -15.26
N GLY A 759 8.91 1.82 -16.17
CA GLY A 759 9.41 0.45 -16.02
C GLY A 759 10.54 0.27 -14.99
N TRP A 760 10.53 1.01 -13.88
CA TRP A 760 11.56 0.92 -12.83
C TRP A 760 11.52 -0.43 -12.11
N ASN A 761 12.65 -0.92 -11.59
CA ASN A 761 12.77 -2.24 -10.97
C ASN A 761 13.25 -2.11 -9.53
N PHE A 762 12.32 -2.09 -8.56
CA PHE A 762 12.62 -1.94 -7.13
C PHE A 762 11.50 -2.53 -6.25
N GLY A 763 11.69 -2.51 -4.94
CA GLY A 763 10.70 -2.96 -3.96
C GLY A 763 10.54 -4.48 -3.90
N GLU A 764 9.35 -4.93 -3.54
CA GLU A 764 8.98 -6.33 -3.39
C GLU A 764 8.90 -7.09 -4.74
N VAL A 765 8.66 -6.38 -5.84
CA VAL A 765 8.55 -6.94 -7.21
C VAL A 765 9.89 -7.11 -7.92
N GLU A 766 10.96 -6.51 -7.37
CA GLU A 766 12.28 -6.45 -7.98
C GLU A 766 12.77 -7.82 -8.47
N ASN A 767 13.39 -7.83 -9.65
CA ASN A 767 14.03 -9.03 -10.23
C ASN A 767 13.04 -10.20 -10.38
N ASN A 768 11.80 -9.88 -10.74
CA ASN A 768 10.70 -10.82 -10.92
C ASN A 768 10.34 -11.62 -9.66
N ARG A 769 10.63 -11.11 -8.45
CA ARG A 769 10.42 -11.84 -7.19
C ARG A 769 8.95 -12.27 -7.01
N ARG A 770 8.00 -11.47 -7.49
CA ARG A 770 6.55 -11.77 -7.46
C ARG A 770 5.99 -12.31 -8.79
N GLY A 771 6.84 -12.60 -9.76
CA GLY A 771 6.46 -12.90 -11.16
C GLY A 771 7.09 -11.91 -12.12
N LYS A 772 7.04 -12.20 -13.44
CA LYS A 772 7.65 -11.32 -14.45
C LYS A 772 6.92 -9.98 -14.52
N ASN A 773 7.51 -8.95 -13.95
CA ASN A 773 6.96 -7.61 -13.88
C ASN A 773 7.27 -6.78 -15.14
N ALA A 774 6.56 -5.68 -15.35
CA ALA A 774 6.70 -4.78 -16.50
C ALA A 774 7.86 -3.78 -16.31
N ALA A 775 9.02 -4.28 -15.88
CA ALA A 775 10.26 -3.51 -15.85
C ALA A 775 10.84 -3.32 -17.27
N GLN A 776 11.66 -2.28 -17.47
CA GLN A 776 12.23 -1.90 -18.78
C GLN A 776 12.81 -3.08 -19.57
N LEU A 777 13.64 -3.93 -18.94
CA LEU A 777 14.24 -5.10 -19.61
C LEU A 777 13.21 -6.16 -20.01
N ASN A 778 12.15 -6.33 -19.23
CA ASN A 778 11.09 -7.30 -19.49
C ASN A 778 10.13 -6.85 -20.59
N LEU A 779 10.02 -5.54 -20.83
CA LEU A 779 9.14 -4.93 -21.84
C LEU A 779 9.69 -5.02 -23.27
N ALA A 780 10.96 -5.38 -23.45
CA ALA A 780 11.58 -5.50 -24.77
C ALA A 780 10.73 -6.38 -25.70
N GLY A 781 10.34 -5.84 -26.85
CA GLY A 781 9.51 -6.52 -27.85
C GLY A 781 8.00 -6.52 -27.59
N SER A 782 7.52 -5.91 -26.50
CA SER A 782 6.07 -5.85 -26.19
C SER A 782 5.29 -4.79 -26.97
N GLY A 783 5.97 -3.81 -27.57
CA GLY A 783 5.33 -2.63 -28.17
C GLY A 783 4.81 -1.60 -27.17
N ILE A 784 5.16 -1.74 -25.89
CA ILE A 784 4.81 -0.81 -24.80
C ILE A 784 6.04 0.04 -24.47
N GLY A 785 5.86 1.36 -24.41
CA GLY A 785 6.96 2.29 -24.13
C GLY A 785 7.37 2.31 -22.65
N SER A 786 8.62 2.70 -22.40
CA SER A 786 9.08 3.02 -21.04
C SER A 786 9.98 4.25 -21.06
N PHE A 787 9.93 5.07 -20.00
CA PHE A 787 10.86 6.19 -19.86
C PHE A 787 12.32 5.72 -19.92
N ASN A 788 13.18 6.46 -20.63
CA ASN A 788 14.61 6.20 -20.73
C ASN A 788 15.39 7.11 -19.78
N ASP A 789 15.65 6.61 -18.58
CA ASP A 789 16.49 7.21 -17.54
C ASP A 789 17.96 7.39 -17.96
N ARG A 790 18.51 6.50 -18.81
CA ARG A 790 19.92 6.58 -19.23
C ARG A 790 20.19 7.85 -20.01
N LEU A 791 19.34 8.16 -20.99
CA LEU A 791 19.45 9.42 -21.76
C LEU A 791 19.22 10.63 -20.85
N ARG A 792 18.20 10.59 -20.00
CA ARG A 792 17.88 11.67 -19.05
C ARG A 792 19.10 12.03 -18.20
N ASP A 793 19.70 11.04 -17.56
CA ASP A 793 20.80 11.22 -16.60
C ASP A 793 22.10 11.61 -17.31
N ALA A 794 22.36 11.06 -18.49
CA ALA A 794 23.52 11.45 -19.30
C ALA A 794 23.45 12.91 -19.76
N VAL A 795 22.27 13.39 -20.18
CA VAL A 795 22.10 14.79 -20.61
C VAL A 795 22.17 15.75 -19.43
N ARG A 796 21.46 15.44 -18.34
CA ARG A 796 21.31 16.36 -17.20
C ARG A 796 22.51 16.36 -16.24
N GLY A 797 23.09 15.19 -15.98
CA GLY A 797 24.13 14.99 -14.95
C GLY A 797 23.58 14.41 -13.65
N GLY A 798 24.33 13.47 -13.07
CA GLY A 798 23.91 12.72 -11.88
C GLY A 798 22.65 11.89 -12.12
N ASN A 799 21.89 11.66 -11.05
CA ASN A 799 20.55 11.06 -11.09
C ASN A 799 19.67 11.67 -9.98
N PRO A 800 18.37 11.35 -9.88
CA PRO A 800 17.46 11.94 -8.89
C PRO A 800 17.86 11.76 -7.41
N PHE A 801 18.75 10.83 -7.10
CA PHE A 801 19.23 10.51 -5.75
C PHE A 801 20.65 11.00 -5.47
N ASP A 802 21.34 11.54 -6.47
CA ASP A 802 22.70 12.09 -6.32
C ASP A 802 22.69 13.55 -5.83
N ASP A 803 23.89 14.10 -5.55
CA ASP A 803 24.06 15.53 -5.35
C ASP A 803 23.66 16.32 -6.60
N ARG A 804 22.74 17.28 -6.42
CA ARG A 804 22.13 18.09 -7.49
C ARG A 804 23.13 18.91 -8.31
N ARG A 805 24.36 19.10 -7.82
CA ARG A 805 25.42 19.88 -8.48
C ARG A 805 26.27 19.07 -9.45
N LEU A 806 26.08 17.75 -9.53
CA LEU A 806 26.77 16.94 -10.53
C LEU A 806 26.34 17.35 -11.94
N GLN A 807 27.33 17.52 -12.83
CA GLN A 807 27.09 17.93 -14.21
C GLN A 807 27.04 16.71 -15.15
N GLY A 808 26.35 16.89 -16.27
CA GLY A 808 26.29 15.96 -17.38
C GLY A 808 26.56 16.68 -18.70
N PHE A 809 26.19 16.05 -19.80
CA PHE A 809 26.52 16.53 -21.14
C PHE A 809 26.03 17.97 -21.41
N ALA A 810 24.78 18.28 -21.09
CA ALA A 810 24.17 19.59 -21.36
C ALA A 810 24.39 20.62 -20.25
N THR A 811 24.99 20.23 -19.13
CA THR A 811 25.19 21.11 -17.97
C THR A 811 26.65 21.45 -17.71
N GLY A 812 27.56 21.13 -18.65
CA GLY A 812 28.95 21.62 -18.65
C GLY A 812 29.99 20.65 -18.10
N LEU A 813 29.70 19.35 -17.98
CA LEU A 813 30.68 18.35 -17.56
C LEU A 813 31.93 18.40 -18.47
N PHE A 814 33.12 18.50 -17.89
CA PHE A 814 34.43 18.62 -18.56
C PHE A 814 34.64 19.90 -19.40
N THR A 815 33.63 20.39 -20.10
CA THR A 815 33.74 21.56 -21.00
C THR A 815 33.62 22.90 -20.26
N ALA A 816 32.82 22.96 -19.21
CA ALA A 816 32.64 24.11 -18.34
C ALA A 816 32.37 23.65 -16.89
N PRO A 817 33.34 22.95 -16.25
CA PRO A 817 33.09 22.32 -14.97
C PRO A 817 32.93 23.34 -13.86
N SER A 818 31.91 23.14 -13.04
CA SER A 818 31.71 23.88 -11.80
C SER A 818 32.81 23.57 -10.78
N ALA A 819 32.96 24.44 -9.78
CA ALA A 819 33.88 24.19 -8.67
C ALA A 819 33.55 22.88 -7.94
N TYR A 820 32.26 22.56 -7.80
CA TYR A 820 31.83 21.30 -7.19
C TYR A 820 32.21 20.09 -8.06
N GLN A 821 31.93 20.13 -9.36
CA GLN A 821 32.31 19.03 -10.25
C GLN A 821 33.82 18.78 -10.27
N THR A 822 34.61 19.87 -10.21
CA THR A 822 36.08 19.82 -10.13
C THR A 822 36.57 19.25 -8.80
N SER A 823 35.81 19.38 -7.71
CA SER A 823 36.15 18.75 -6.43
C SER A 823 35.80 17.25 -6.39
N GLN A 824 34.87 16.78 -7.23
CA GLN A 824 34.48 15.38 -7.30
C GLN A 824 35.38 14.54 -8.22
N LEU A 825 35.78 15.10 -9.37
CA LEU A 825 36.56 14.40 -10.39
C LEU A 825 37.67 15.29 -10.96
N ASP A 826 38.84 14.73 -11.17
CA ASP A 826 39.90 15.39 -11.95
C ASP A 826 39.52 15.49 -13.44
N LEU A 827 40.32 16.21 -14.23
CA LEU A 827 40.03 16.43 -15.65
C LEU A 827 39.93 15.13 -16.46
N ALA A 828 40.72 14.11 -16.10
CA ALA A 828 40.68 12.81 -16.79
C ALA A 828 39.37 12.06 -16.48
N GLY A 829 38.96 12.03 -15.21
CA GLY A 829 37.71 11.44 -14.77
C GLY A 829 36.48 12.15 -15.33
N GLN A 830 36.50 13.48 -15.39
CA GLN A 830 35.43 14.26 -16.04
C GLN A 830 35.33 13.93 -17.53
N ARG A 831 36.47 13.87 -18.25
CA ARG A 831 36.49 13.51 -19.67
C ARG A 831 35.94 12.10 -19.90
N ALA A 832 36.36 11.14 -19.09
CA ALA A 832 35.89 9.76 -19.19
C ALA A 832 34.37 9.67 -18.98
N ARG A 833 33.85 10.35 -17.95
CA ARG A 833 32.41 10.40 -17.69
C ARG A 833 31.63 11.07 -18.82
N LEU A 834 32.14 12.17 -19.37
CA LEU A 834 31.49 12.85 -20.51
C LEU A 834 31.40 11.90 -21.73
N LEU A 835 32.46 11.15 -22.01
CA LEU A 835 32.48 10.21 -23.14
C LEU A 835 31.49 9.05 -22.92
N GLU A 836 31.44 8.48 -21.72
CA GLU A 836 30.45 7.46 -21.36
C GLU A 836 29.01 7.98 -21.52
N GLN A 837 28.71 9.17 -20.97
CA GLN A 837 27.40 9.79 -21.10
C GLN A 837 27.07 10.12 -22.56
N THR A 838 28.06 10.51 -23.36
CA THR A 838 27.88 10.73 -24.81
C THR A 838 27.47 9.45 -25.52
N ASP A 839 28.00 8.29 -25.14
CA ASP A 839 27.61 7.01 -25.72
C ASP A 839 26.17 6.63 -25.32
N TRP A 840 25.76 6.89 -24.08
CA TRP A 840 24.36 6.70 -23.66
C TRP A 840 23.40 7.60 -24.42
N ILE A 841 23.79 8.86 -24.67
CA ILE A 841 23.00 9.80 -25.47
C ILE A 841 22.87 9.32 -26.91
N LYS A 842 23.97 8.91 -27.55
CA LYS A 842 23.93 8.38 -28.92
C LYS A 842 23.01 7.16 -29.02
N LEU A 843 23.07 6.26 -28.03
CA LEU A 843 22.17 5.11 -27.97
C LEU A 843 20.71 5.56 -27.85
N GLY A 844 20.39 6.43 -26.88
CA GLY A 844 19.01 6.89 -26.71
C GLY A 844 18.45 7.71 -27.87
N LEU A 845 19.30 8.43 -28.64
CA LEU A 845 18.90 9.13 -29.87
C LEU A 845 18.61 8.17 -31.04
N ALA A 846 19.13 6.94 -30.98
CA ALA A 846 18.88 5.90 -31.99
C ALA A 846 17.61 5.07 -31.71
N GLY A 847 16.89 5.38 -30.62
CA GLY A 847 15.78 4.58 -30.09
C GLY A 847 16.26 3.33 -29.35
#